data_AF-A0A653ZEV5-F1
#
_entry.id   AF-A0A653ZEV5-F1
#
_cell.length_a   1.000
_cell.length_b   1.000
_cell.length_c   1.000
_cell.angle_alpha   90.00
_cell.angle_beta   90.00
_cell.angle_gamma   90.00
#
_symmetry.space_group_name_H-M   'P 1'
#
loop_
_entity.id
_entity.type
_entity.pdbx_description
1 polymer ?
#
loop_
_entity_poly.entity_id
_entity_poly.type
_entity_poly.pdbx_seq_one_letter_code
_entity_poly.pdbx_strand_id
1 'polypeptide(L)'
;MNKKYFYSVAAAFCFFSVDAQNLESKNTFSKSEHSALIKKTDTLGSKFPDKSNGNTERVAAKDWMKAPNSYIFEPSQANDGIYIPVKKAYAMWTGYKFLGYSEIPDGIVTADVLWEDNHGLIKSGLDYSLEIEGSGESAKIKVPVNKSKEGNAVVVFRVNGEIFWSWHIWVTDDPTNGSTYKSFAGVKREKSDGTVEVIPDSEWKWMDRNLGALSNSITADDWNKNGGLLYQWGRKDPIPPLVYRGNDFYEVSGSIGRVRHRGAKNFTGAVNFDDLRKFVLLSNATVDNNMKLSVKNPLSLIYVNKDDNSGPAYYNNNANLMINWFGRTVALTDSRLTELNLWSDNAKGRLNTDYTSDASSAPYRNKSSFDPCPNGWRIPSMLVANLASGGYVDNIRVDFSPFGTRTNIGKNAFESNGYHIIKPNDNNVPAFMTGFKVFPNVGFNLSNVGGNNLGMFPGTGHVIINTQGGQYTDQHHVGLWTSTMTRFYDTTPAVSSRMLYMIPDKYQGDTPDSANPTIKGRYWYMPLATAKTSDANACRCIKDPLFQLNDYDFPTEYIDPNSEYTVGLDNPNTYHIVKAEVSSTIEIPVTKAFSVQSQILNNPDILNTSSFNDLKVNVLWTTNADLINSVNIINPSPGSLTDLSNSKIAVNLGANQSGNAVVTLHNGSIANPVYWSWHIWVTDTTIESNIYATETPNAIATNYVNYVPKGDVLKTEFMDRNLGAVDAFPVVANPLAPTVQEYLKIKASTGLQYQWGRKDPIPSFQYADRTSYDIFLGNTNSTGAIAYTTLNAASYNNTSGNYIIPYNTYTDASNANILASDKVNEKVAKVLSYSVENPLVYMIPSSFAPYNGAVPNYTNGTDWLLNEPNVANDRWGRGGKKSPFDPCPEGWRIPDLTDVAIVTNRDFGLSPWYKKDKKVATSYSLTADYLGMPVKNSANASIGFVFNNPAYAVGNYPNSGSRGFRSVLANQTPVGTYGVNNFQYPGVWTAALNSNYIGRPINILFDTASAANRFIAFHDNNDPYFGMNCRCVKVKYNQNGDEEGAIPAIPVTPGSAVRASNVFSKDEISEKIKENKITLFPNPVQDRLYIKATEDKEYYFQIYNAAGQMVKSGKFENNFTNVSGLVGGIYLVRINNSETVVKIIKK
;
A
#
# COMPACT_ATOMS: atom_id res chain seq x y z
N MET A 1 -5.47 22.66 -31.86
CA MET A 1 -5.00 23.78 -32.71
C MET A 1 -3.69 23.36 -33.38
N ASN A 2 -3.58 23.57 -34.70
CA ASN A 2 -2.60 22.97 -35.62
C ASN A 2 -1.28 23.78 -35.77
N LYS A 3 -0.21 23.05 -36.16
CA LYS A 3 0.99 23.40 -36.99
C LYS A 3 2.33 23.35 -36.27
N LYS A 4 3.46 22.97 -36.88
CA LYS A 4 3.87 22.04 -37.97
C LYS A 4 5.42 22.16 -38.03
N TYR A 5 6.08 21.06 -38.35
CA TYR A 5 7.52 20.87 -38.59
C TYR A 5 8.20 21.85 -39.56
N PHE A 6 9.54 22.01 -39.44
CA PHE A 6 10.47 22.08 -40.58
C PHE A 6 11.90 21.62 -40.21
N TYR A 7 12.43 20.68 -41.01
CA TYR A 7 13.86 20.38 -41.21
C TYR A 7 14.32 21.15 -42.46
N SER A 8 15.62 21.51 -42.55
CA SER A 8 16.31 21.68 -43.83
C SER A 8 17.84 21.55 -43.68
N VAL A 9 18.39 20.81 -44.63
CA VAL A 9 19.79 20.42 -44.88
C VAL A 9 20.46 21.47 -45.78
N ALA A 10 21.77 21.69 -45.65
CA ALA A 10 22.63 22.02 -46.79
C ALA A 10 24.12 21.74 -46.49
N ALA A 11 24.75 21.01 -47.40
CA ALA A 11 26.16 20.65 -47.45
C ALA A 11 26.98 21.67 -48.28
N ALA A 12 28.30 21.71 -48.08
CA ALA A 12 29.25 22.09 -49.14
C ALA A 12 30.66 21.53 -48.86
N PHE A 13 31.17 20.82 -49.85
CA PHE A 13 32.52 20.26 -50.01
C PHE A 13 33.58 21.35 -50.25
N CYS A 14 34.85 21.05 -49.93
CA CYS A 14 35.98 21.33 -50.82
C CYS A 14 37.20 20.43 -50.54
N PHE A 15 37.70 19.83 -51.62
CA PHE A 15 38.92 19.01 -51.76
C PHE A 15 40.20 19.83 -51.54
N PHE A 16 41.30 19.18 -51.13
CA PHE A 16 42.54 19.06 -51.92
C PHE A 16 43.49 18.02 -51.29
N SER A 17 44.27 17.39 -52.16
CA SER A 17 45.02 16.15 -52.02
C SER A 17 46.53 16.36 -51.88
N VAL A 18 47.22 15.22 -51.75
CA VAL A 18 48.63 14.92 -52.11
C VAL A 18 49.67 15.16 -51.00
N ASP A 19 50.23 14.10 -50.40
CA ASP A 19 51.47 13.51 -50.92
C ASP A 19 51.84 12.17 -50.27
N ALA A 20 52.49 11.33 -51.06
CA ALA A 20 52.94 9.99 -50.75
C ALA A 20 54.41 9.98 -50.28
N GLN A 21 54.82 8.97 -49.51
CA GLN A 21 55.86 8.00 -49.94
C GLN A 21 56.30 7.03 -48.83
N ASN A 22 56.43 5.78 -49.28
CA ASN A 22 56.96 4.55 -48.71
C ASN A 22 58.20 4.63 -47.79
N LEU A 23 58.32 3.64 -46.90
CA LEU A 23 59.52 2.78 -46.88
C LEU A 23 59.22 1.38 -46.30
N GLU A 24 59.52 0.37 -47.11
CA GLU A 24 59.56 -1.06 -46.77
C GLU A 24 60.82 -1.40 -45.94
N SER A 25 60.76 -2.45 -45.12
CA SER A 25 61.81 -3.49 -45.13
C SER A 25 61.34 -4.81 -44.50
N LYS A 26 61.58 -5.89 -45.26
CA LYS A 26 61.21 -7.30 -45.04
C LYS A 26 62.26 -8.10 -44.21
N ASN A 27 61.88 -9.35 -43.95
CA ASN A 27 62.67 -10.60 -43.76
C ASN A 27 62.85 -11.03 -42.28
N THR A 28 62.71 -12.31 -41.87
CA THR A 28 62.63 -13.61 -42.56
C THR A 28 62.16 -14.70 -41.58
N PHE A 29 61.65 -15.81 -42.13
CA PHE A 29 61.14 -17.04 -41.49
C PHE A 29 62.17 -17.91 -40.75
N SER A 30 61.72 -18.68 -39.75
CA SER A 30 62.06 -20.11 -39.57
C SER A 30 61.23 -20.78 -38.44
N LYS A 31 60.78 -22.02 -38.68
CA LYS A 31 60.05 -22.92 -37.77
C LYS A 31 61.06 -23.85 -37.06
N SER A 32 60.87 -24.12 -35.76
CA SER A 32 60.68 -25.48 -35.21
C SER A 32 60.78 -25.55 -33.67
N GLU A 33 59.80 -26.26 -33.10
CA GLU A 33 59.84 -27.11 -31.90
C GLU A 33 59.64 -26.57 -30.46
N HIS A 34 58.53 -27.09 -29.90
CA HIS A 34 58.33 -27.60 -28.54
C HIS A 34 57.80 -26.71 -27.40
N SER A 35 56.61 -27.14 -26.95
CA SER A 35 56.13 -27.31 -25.57
C SER A 35 55.21 -26.26 -24.92
N ALA A 36 53.93 -26.66 -24.89
CA ALA A 36 52.99 -26.74 -23.76
C ALA A 36 52.54 -25.49 -22.97
N LEU A 37 51.21 -25.44 -22.80
CA LEU A 37 50.38 -24.60 -21.93
C LEU A 37 50.26 -23.12 -22.33
N ILE A 38 49.08 -22.73 -22.83
CA ILE A 38 48.29 -21.57 -22.37
C ILE A 38 46.93 -21.48 -23.12
N LYS A 39 45.85 -21.36 -22.33
CA LYS A 39 44.52 -20.77 -22.60
C LYS A 39 43.76 -21.17 -23.88
N LYS A 40 42.73 -22.02 -23.69
CA LYS A 40 41.52 -21.98 -24.54
C LYS A 40 40.68 -20.77 -24.14
N THR A 41 40.87 -19.66 -24.86
CA THR A 41 39.85 -18.62 -25.01
C THR A 41 38.76 -19.10 -25.96
N ASP A 42 37.54 -18.77 -25.57
CA ASP A 42 36.28 -18.98 -26.29
C ASP A 42 36.32 -18.30 -27.67
N THR A 43 36.12 -19.07 -28.74
CA THR A 43 35.88 -18.54 -30.09
C THR A 43 34.69 -19.28 -30.69
N LEU A 44 33.48 -18.85 -30.32
CA LEU A 44 32.28 -19.03 -31.13
C LEU A 44 32.21 -17.90 -32.15
N GLY A 45 32.87 -18.11 -33.29
CA GLY A 45 32.87 -17.15 -34.38
C GLY A 45 33.45 -17.76 -35.65
N SER A 46 32.69 -18.66 -36.29
CA SER A 46 32.62 -18.82 -37.77
C SER A 46 32.17 -20.23 -38.16
N LYS A 47 30.87 -20.41 -38.48
CA LYS A 47 30.41 -21.40 -39.46
C LYS A 47 29.08 -20.98 -40.09
N PHE A 48 29.13 -20.07 -41.06
CA PHE A 48 28.17 -20.00 -42.17
C PHE A 48 28.90 -19.42 -43.39
N PRO A 49 28.86 -20.05 -44.57
CA PRO A 49 29.50 -19.52 -45.76
C PRO A 49 28.58 -18.59 -46.55
N ASP A 50 29.21 -17.48 -46.95
CA ASP A 50 29.10 -16.74 -48.19
C ASP A 50 28.12 -15.58 -48.40
N LYS A 51 28.64 -14.67 -49.22
CA LYS A 51 28.42 -13.21 -49.30
C LYS A 51 27.25 -12.82 -50.20
N SER A 52 26.58 -11.73 -49.82
CA SER A 52 26.14 -10.72 -50.79
C SER A 52 26.31 -9.33 -50.19
N ASN A 53 26.87 -8.43 -51.00
CA ASN A 53 27.26 -7.08 -50.66
C ASN A 53 26.04 -6.21 -50.31
N GLY A 54 26.09 -5.60 -49.12
CA GLY A 54 25.25 -4.47 -48.76
C GLY A 54 25.75 -3.93 -47.42
N ASN A 55 26.15 -2.66 -47.39
CA ASN A 55 26.48 -1.96 -46.15
C ASN A 55 25.24 -1.89 -45.26
N THR A 56 25.06 -2.89 -44.40
CA THR A 56 24.27 -2.79 -43.18
C THR A 56 25.25 -2.90 -42.03
N GLU A 57 25.36 -1.85 -41.22
CA GLU A 57 25.96 -1.96 -39.90
C GLU A 57 25.23 -3.10 -39.17
N ARG A 58 25.91 -4.24 -39.00
CA ARG A 58 25.42 -5.32 -38.14
C ARG A 58 25.46 -4.78 -36.72
N VAL A 59 24.33 -4.24 -36.25
CA VAL A 59 24.08 -4.07 -34.81
C VAL A 59 24.33 -5.44 -34.18
N ALA A 60 25.28 -5.50 -33.23
CA ALA A 60 25.56 -6.74 -32.51
C ALA A 60 24.25 -7.22 -31.84
N ALA A 61 23.95 -8.51 -31.91
CA ALA A 61 22.74 -9.03 -31.27
C ALA A 61 22.83 -8.84 -29.75
N LYS A 62 21.81 -8.21 -29.15
CA LYS A 62 21.71 -8.00 -27.70
C LYS A 62 21.78 -9.31 -26.93
N ASP A 63 22.46 -9.29 -25.77
CA ASP A 63 22.55 -10.45 -24.87
C ASP A 63 21.23 -10.66 -24.11
N TRP A 64 20.37 -11.53 -24.64
CA TRP A 64 19.04 -11.82 -24.08
C TRP A 64 19.08 -12.48 -22.69
N MET A 65 20.23 -12.98 -22.23
CA MET A 65 20.36 -13.45 -20.85
C MET A 65 20.30 -12.29 -19.83
N LYS A 66 20.49 -11.04 -20.27
CA LYS A 66 20.39 -9.82 -19.44
C LYS A 66 19.05 -9.11 -19.51
N ALA A 67 18.10 -9.63 -20.29
CA ALA A 67 16.72 -9.14 -20.27
C ALA A 67 16.15 -9.14 -18.84
N PRO A 68 15.14 -8.33 -18.50
CA PRO A 68 14.67 -8.19 -17.12
C PRO A 68 14.05 -9.47 -16.54
N ASN A 69 14.06 -9.59 -15.20
CA ASN A 69 13.31 -10.61 -14.46
C ASN A 69 12.00 -10.07 -13.87
N SER A 70 11.88 -8.74 -13.79
CA SER A 70 10.69 -8.06 -13.31
C SER A 70 10.26 -6.97 -14.29
N TYR A 71 8.96 -6.72 -14.35
CA TYR A 71 8.35 -5.65 -15.13
C TYR A 71 7.54 -4.73 -14.22
N ILE A 72 7.63 -3.42 -14.45
CA ILE A 72 6.80 -2.42 -13.78
C ILE A 72 5.65 -2.08 -14.72
N PHE A 73 4.45 -1.98 -14.18
CA PHE A 73 3.29 -1.46 -14.88
C PHE A 73 2.57 -0.43 -14.01
N GLU A 74 2.51 0.81 -14.47
CA GLU A 74 1.80 1.90 -13.80
C GLU A 74 0.31 1.87 -14.18
N PRO A 75 -0.63 1.72 -13.23
CA PRO A 75 -2.06 1.71 -13.56
C PRO A 75 -2.58 3.00 -14.18
N SER A 76 -1.91 4.13 -13.94
CA SER A 76 -2.25 5.45 -14.47
C SER A 76 -1.93 5.63 -15.97
N GLN A 77 -1.10 4.75 -16.54
CA GLN A 77 -0.69 4.86 -17.94
C GLN A 77 -1.83 4.46 -18.90
N ALA A 78 -1.69 4.84 -20.19
CA ALA A 78 -2.72 4.57 -21.19
C ALA A 78 -2.90 3.07 -21.46
N ASN A 79 -1.80 2.31 -21.52
CA ASN A 79 -1.76 0.89 -21.90
C ASN A 79 -2.59 -0.03 -20.96
N ASP A 80 -2.89 -1.25 -21.42
CA ASP A 80 -3.74 -2.24 -20.71
C ASP A 80 -2.96 -3.42 -20.12
N GLY A 81 -1.64 -3.43 -20.29
CA GLY A 81 -0.77 -4.48 -19.78
C GLY A 81 0.55 -4.51 -20.53
N ILE A 82 1.25 -5.63 -20.46
CA ILE A 82 2.59 -5.79 -21.02
C ILE A 82 2.74 -7.07 -21.84
N TYR A 83 3.73 -7.07 -22.74
CA TYR A 83 4.25 -8.26 -23.38
C TYR A 83 5.57 -8.70 -22.73
N ILE A 84 5.71 -10.00 -22.52
CA ILE A 84 6.94 -10.61 -21.98
C ILE A 84 7.54 -11.52 -23.05
N PRO A 85 8.70 -11.17 -23.64
CA PRO A 85 9.39 -12.03 -24.58
C PRO A 85 9.90 -13.31 -23.93
N VAL A 86 9.52 -14.47 -24.48
CA VAL A 86 10.00 -15.77 -23.97
C VAL A 86 11.44 -16.05 -24.38
N LYS A 87 12.00 -15.25 -25.31
CA LYS A 87 13.39 -15.34 -25.80
C LYS A 87 14.42 -15.42 -24.68
N LYS A 88 14.17 -14.73 -23.56
CA LYS A 88 15.03 -14.82 -22.37
C LYS A 88 15.13 -16.26 -21.85
N ALA A 89 14.02 -16.99 -21.75
CA ALA A 89 14.02 -18.37 -21.27
C ALA A 89 14.92 -19.24 -22.16
N TYR A 90 14.73 -19.17 -23.48
CA TYR A 90 15.55 -19.90 -24.44
C TYR A 90 17.04 -19.54 -24.33
N ALA A 91 17.37 -18.25 -24.26
CA ALA A 91 18.75 -17.79 -24.11
C ALA A 91 19.40 -18.29 -22.81
N MET A 92 18.64 -18.34 -21.71
CA MET A 92 19.13 -18.84 -20.43
C MET A 92 19.44 -20.33 -20.46
N TRP A 93 18.51 -21.16 -20.96
CA TRP A 93 18.70 -22.61 -20.98
C TRP A 93 19.80 -23.05 -21.94
N THR A 94 19.92 -22.38 -23.10
CA THR A 94 20.96 -22.66 -24.10
C THR A 94 22.33 -22.09 -23.73
N GLY A 95 22.38 -20.92 -23.08
CA GLY A 95 23.62 -20.14 -22.90
C GLY A 95 24.17 -20.08 -21.47
N TYR A 96 23.38 -20.40 -20.43
CA TYR A 96 23.84 -20.27 -19.04
C TYR A 96 24.41 -21.57 -18.49
N LYS A 97 25.69 -21.54 -18.13
CA LYS A 97 26.47 -22.71 -17.70
C LYS A 97 25.80 -23.59 -16.63
N PHE A 98 25.13 -22.99 -15.65
CA PHE A 98 24.52 -23.72 -14.55
C PHE A 98 23.11 -24.26 -14.85
N LEU A 99 22.59 -24.00 -16.05
CA LEU A 99 21.40 -24.68 -16.58
C LEU A 99 21.77 -25.84 -17.49
N GLY A 100 23.07 -26.11 -17.68
CA GLY A 100 23.58 -27.28 -18.39
C GLY A 100 23.61 -27.16 -19.91
N TYR A 101 23.42 -25.95 -20.46
CA TYR A 101 23.42 -25.68 -21.91
C TYR A 101 22.43 -26.59 -22.68
N SER A 102 21.29 -26.89 -22.07
CA SER A 102 20.26 -27.72 -22.69
C SER A 102 19.27 -26.86 -23.46
N GLU A 103 18.93 -27.26 -24.68
CA GLU A 103 17.80 -26.66 -25.38
C GLU A 103 16.50 -26.93 -24.63
N ILE A 104 15.58 -25.95 -24.65
CA ILE A 104 14.21 -26.17 -24.19
C ILE A 104 13.60 -27.20 -25.14
N PRO A 105 13.03 -28.32 -24.64
CA PRO A 105 12.51 -29.36 -25.50
C PRO A 105 11.30 -28.86 -26.31
N ASP A 106 11.04 -29.52 -27.44
CA ASP A 106 9.77 -29.34 -28.14
C ASP A 106 8.60 -29.86 -27.29
N GLY A 107 7.45 -29.21 -27.36
CA GLY A 107 6.29 -29.60 -26.58
C GLY A 107 5.15 -28.59 -26.60
N ILE A 108 4.14 -28.87 -25.79
CA ILE A 108 3.01 -27.96 -25.60
C ILE A 108 3.49 -26.79 -24.74
N VAL A 109 3.49 -25.61 -25.36
CA VAL A 109 3.91 -24.36 -24.72
C VAL A 109 2.69 -23.67 -24.11
N THR A 110 2.78 -23.30 -22.83
CA THR A 110 1.72 -22.54 -22.14
C THR A 110 2.31 -21.46 -21.24
N ALA A 111 1.47 -20.49 -20.86
CA ALA A 111 1.77 -19.51 -19.84
C ALA A 111 0.58 -19.32 -18.91
N ASP A 112 0.88 -19.04 -17.65
CA ASP A 112 -0.13 -18.84 -16.61
C ASP A 112 0.38 -17.91 -15.51
N VAL A 113 -0.56 -17.32 -14.77
CA VAL A 113 -0.28 -16.61 -13.51
C VAL A 113 -0.07 -17.67 -12.43
N LEU A 114 1.19 -17.88 -12.04
CA LEU A 114 1.53 -18.83 -10.98
C LEU A 114 0.89 -18.40 -9.67
N TRP A 115 1.05 -17.13 -9.33
CA TRP A 115 0.39 -16.49 -8.19
C TRP A 115 0.27 -14.97 -8.40
N GLU A 116 -0.75 -14.38 -7.78
CA GLU A 116 -0.98 -12.94 -7.61
C GLU A 116 -1.44 -12.66 -6.17
N ASP A 117 -1.07 -11.52 -5.60
CA ASP A 117 -1.41 -11.11 -4.21
C ASP A 117 -2.73 -10.34 -4.07
N ASN A 118 -3.29 -9.90 -5.20
CA ASN A 118 -4.62 -9.32 -5.31
C ASN A 118 -5.39 -10.10 -6.36
N HIS A 119 -6.47 -10.77 -5.95
CA HIS A 119 -7.23 -11.66 -6.84
C HIS A 119 -7.73 -10.91 -8.09
N GLY A 120 -7.41 -11.41 -9.28
CA GLY A 120 -7.73 -10.76 -10.56
C GLY A 120 -6.91 -9.50 -10.84
N LEU A 121 -5.69 -9.39 -10.30
CA LEU A 121 -4.73 -8.35 -10.67
C LEU A 121 -4.37 -8.49 -12.16
N ILE A 122 -4.13 -9.72 -12.61
CA ILE A 122 -3.95 -10.06 -14.01
C ILE A 122 -5.28 -10.58 -14.57
N LYS A 123 -5.73 -10.04 -15.71
CA LYS A 123 -6.98 -10.45 -16.39
C LYS A 123 -6.77 -11.77 -17.13
N SER A 124 -6.60 -12.87 -16.38
CA SER A 124 -6.32 -14.21 -16.92
C SER A 124 -7.57 -14.95 -17.37
N GLY A 125 -7.41 -15.99 -18.20
CA GLY A 125 -8.46 -16.93 -18.55
C GLY A 125 -8.80 -17.93 -17.43
N LEU A 126 -9.48 -19.01 -17.82
CA LEU A 126 -9.70 -20.19 -16.98
C LEU A 126 -8.36 -20.77 -16.50
N ASP A 127 -8.33 -21.28 -15.27
CA ASP A 127 -7.14 -21.85 -14.62
C ASP A 127 -5.91 -20.93 -14.64
N TYR A 128 -6.14 -19.62 -14.64
CA TYR A 128 -5.10 -18.59 -14.69
C TYR A 128 -4.24 -18.57 -15.98
N SER A 129 -4.75 -19.15 -17.07
CA SER A 129 -4.08 -19.18 -18.36
C SER A 129 -3.89 -17.79 -18.99
N LEU A 130 -2.80 -17.63 -19.74
CA LEU A 130 -2.43 -16.42 -20.48
C LEU A 130 -2.17 -16.76 -21.95
N GLU A 131 -2.47 -15.79 -22.83
CA GLU A 131 -2.23 -15.90 -24.27
C GLU A 131 -0.73 -15.80 -24.59
N ILE A 132 -0.28 -16.62 -25.55
CA ILE A 132 1.06 -16.54 -26.14
C ILE A 132 0.90 -16.15 -27.61
N GLU A 133 1.50 -15.02 -27.98
CA GLU A 133 1.53 -14.52 -29.35
C GLU A 133 2.85 -14.90 -30.03
N GLY A 134 2.78 -15.44 -31.25
CA GLY A 134 3.94 -15.92 -32.01
C GLY A 134 4.33 -17.36 -31.70
N SER A 135 5.55 -17.76 -32.09
CA SER A 135 6.04 -19.14 -31.92
C SER A 135 7.54 -19.21 -31.63
N GLY A 136 7.97 -20.31 -31.00
CA GLY A 136 9.36 -20.57 -30.63
C GLY A 136 9.96 -19.47 -29.75
N GLU A 137 11.25 -19.19 -29.93
CA GLU A 137 11.96 -18.15 -29.16
C GLU A 137 11.48 -16.72 -29.45
N SER A 138 10.71 -16.50 -30.52
CA SER A 138 10.17 -15.18 -30.88
C SER A 138 8.85 -14.85 -30.18
N ALA A 139 8.24 -15.84 -29.51
CA ALA A 139 6.94 -15.68 -28.88
C ALA A 139 6.96 -14.70 -27.68
N LYS A 140 5.78 -14.14 -27.38
CA LYS A 140 5.56 -13.22 -26.26
C LYS A 140 4.35 -13.65 -25.47
N ILE A 141 4.46 -13.60 -24.14
CA ILE A 141 3.31 -13.80 -23.26
C ILE A 141 2.59 -12.46 -23.15
N LYS A 142 1.28 -12.46 -23.36
CA LYS A 142 0.42 -11.30 -23.18
C LYS A 142 -0.11 -11.26 -21.75
N VAL A 143 0.19 -10.18 -21.03
CA VAL A 143 -0.16 -10.02 -19.62
C VAL A 143 -1.06 -8.79 -19.45
N PRO A 144 -2.38 -8.94 -19.62
CA PRO A 144 -3.35 -7.86 -19.39
C PRO A 144 -3.53 -7.59 -17.89
N VAL A 145 -3.55 -6.32 -17.50
CA VAL A 145 -3.60 -5.88 -16.09
C VAL A 145 -4.95 -5.25 -15.78
N ASN A 146 -5.45 -5.46 -14.57
CA ASN A 146 -6.57 -4.70 -14.02
C ASN A 146 -6.06 -3.40 -13.37
N LYS A 147 -6.27 -2.28 -14.05
CA LYS A 147 -5.78 -0.96 -13.64
C LYS A 147 -6.50 -0.34 -12.44
N SER A 148 -7.58 -0.95 -11.97
CA SER A 148 -8.19 -0.58 -10.69
C SER A 148 -7.50 -1.20 -9.47
N LYS A 149 -6.46 -2.00 -9.70
CA LYS A 149 -5.74 -2.75 -8.69
C LYS A 149 -4.24 -2.52 -8.81
N GLU A 150 -3.61 -2.50 -7.64
CA GLU A 150 -2.16 -2.58 -7.50
C GLU A 150 -1.81 -3.87 -6.78
N GLY A 151 -0.58 -4.34 -6.97
CA GLY A 151 -0.13 -5.62 -6.44
C GLY A 151 1.05 -6.22 -7.20
N ASN A 152 1.29 -7.50 -6.90
CA ASN A 152 2.34 -8.30 -7.48
C ASN A 152 1.80 -9.61 -8.04
N ALA A 153 2.39 -10.05 -9.15
CA ALA A 153 2.15 -11.37 -9.71
C ALA A 153 3.45 -12.03 -10.18
N VAL A 154 3.44 -13.36 -10.29
CA VAL A 154 4.47 -14.13 -10.98
C VAL A 154 3.86 -14.88 -12.15
N VAL A 155 4.35 -14.62 -13.35
CA VAL A 155 3.96 -15.29 -14.59
C VAL A 155 5.00 -16.34 -14.93
N VAL A 156 4.57 -17.54 -15.34
CA VAL A 156 5.44 -18.66 -15.72
C VAL A 156 5.30 -19.01 -17.20
N PHE A 157 6.42 -19.44 -17.79
CA PHE A 157 6.47 -20.06 -19.11
C PHE A 157 6.70 -21.57 -18.93
N ARG A 158 5.85 -22.38 -19.56
CA ARG A 158 5.89 -23.83 -19.44
C ARG A 158 6.05 -24.53 -20.78
N VAL A 159 6.69 -25.70 -20.71
CA VAL A 159 6.69 -26.69 -21.78
C VAL A 159 6.32 -28.05 -21.19
N ASN A 160 5.27 -28.69 -21.75
CA ASN A 160 4.74 -29.96 -21.25
C ASN A 160 4.41 -29.92 -19.75
N GLY A 161 3.90 -28.78 -19.26
CA GLY A 161 3.52 -28.56 -17.86
C GLY A 161 4.68 -28.18 -16.91
N GLU A 162 5.94 -28.33 -17.32
CA GLU A 162 7.10 -27.95 -16.51
C GLU A 162 7.49 -26.49 -16.70
N ILE A 163 7.87 -25.79 -15.63
CA ILE A 163 8.28 -24.37 -15.65
C ILE A 163 9.72 -24.26 -16.15
N PHE A 164 9.92 -23.47 -17.20
CA PHE A 164 11.25 -23.15 -17.75
C PHE A 164 11.70 -21.73 -17.40
N TRP A 165 10.79 -20.80 -17.13
CA TRP A 165 11.16 -19.50 -16.59
C TRP A 165 9.95 -18.81 -15.94
N SER A 166 10.23 -17.76 -15.17
CA SER A 166 9.21 -16.94 -14.52
C SER A 166 9.65 -15.49 -14.43
N TRP A 167 8.67 -14.59 -14.40
CA TRP A 167 8.86 -13.15 -14.28
C TRP A 167 7.95 -12.58 -13.21
N HIS A 168 8.44 -11.58 -12.48
CA HIS A 168 7.65 -10.82 -11.51
C HIS A 168 7.03 -9.61 -12.18
N ILE A 169 5.74 -9.43 -12.00
CA ILE A 169 4.95 -8.30 -12.50
C ILE A 169 4.64 -7.44 -11.29
N TRP A 170 5.07 -6.19 -11.32
CA TRP A 170 4.87 -5.21 -10.25
C TRP A 170 3.96 -4.10 -10.76
N VAL A 171 2.73 -4.10 -10.30
CA VAL A 171 1.69 -3.14 -10.67
C VAL A 171 1.61 -2.10 -9.56
N THR A 172 2.13 -0.89 -9.81
CA THR A 172 2.30 0.18 -8.81
C THR A 172 2.46 1.53 -9.51
N ASP A 173 2.19 2.64 -8.81
CA ASP A 173 2.65 3.99 -9.16
C ASP A 173 4.19 4.08 -9.37
N ASP A 174 4.64 5.14 -10.06
CA ASP A 174 6.05 5.35 -10.48
C ASP A 174 7.07 5.21 -9.32
N PRO A 175 7.84 4.10 -9.25
CA PRO A 175 8.80 3.89 -8.18
C PRO A 175 10.17 4.55 -8.46
N THR A 176 10.31 5.30 -9.55
CA THR A 176 11.60 5.81 -10.01
C THR A 176 12.05 7.07 -9.29
N ASN A 177 11.23 7.68 -8.43
CA ASN A 177 11.46 8.99 -7.80
C ASN A 177 12.25 8.96 -6.49
N GLY A 178 13.23 8.05 -6.38
CA GLY A 178 14.04 7.90 -5.18
C GLY A 178 15.21 8.87 -5.06
N SER A 179 15.97 8.67 -3.99
CA SER A 179 17.15 9.48 -3.63
C SER A 179 18.26 9.41 -4.70
N THR A 180 19.10 10.45 -4.75
CA THR A 180 20.36 10.50 -5.52
C THR A 180 21.60 10.27 -4.66
N TYR A 181 21.43 9.82 -3.41
CA TYR A 181 22.51 9.69 -2.46
C TYR A 181 23.52 8.60 -2.85
N LYS A 182 24.80 8.98 -2.76
CA LYS A 182 25.96 8.09 -2.79
C LYS A 182 26.68 8.18 -1.44
N SER A 183 26.86 7.03 -0.80
CA SER A 183 27.65 6.87 0.43
C SER A 183 29.14 7.15 0.19
N PHE A 184 29.65 6.73 -0.96
CA PHE A 184 31.00 7.05 -1.45
C PHE A 184 30.90 7.92 -2.71
N ALA A 185 31.53 9.10 -2.72
CA ALA A 185 31.41 10.01 -3.87
C ALA A 185 32.07 9.44 -5.14
N GLY A 186 33.17 8.70 -4.98
CA GLY A 186 34.02 8.18 -6.05
C GLY A 186 33.55 6.86 -6.68
N VAL A 187 32.26 6.54 -6.64
CA VAL A 187 31.72 5.32 -7.28
C VAL A 187 31.99 5.35 -8.78
N LYS A 188 32.51 4.24 -9.33
CA LYS A 188 32.93 4.09 -10.73
C LYS A 188 32.08 3.09 -11.49
N ARG A 189 32.13 3.12 -12.82
CA ARG A 189 31.61 2.09 -13.74
C ARG A 189 32.67 1.66 -14.75
N GLU A 190 32.55 0.44 -15.27
CA GLU A 190 33.41 -0.13 -16.33
C GLU A 190 32.55 -0.38 -17.60
N LYS A 191 32.87 0.33 -18.68
CA LYS A 191 32.21 0.20 -19.98
C LYS A 191 32.65 -1.07 -20.71
N SER A 192 31.93 -1.43 -21.77
CA SER A 192 32.21 -2.59 -22.62
C SER A 192 33.59 -2.54 -23.29
N ASP A 193 34.14 -1.34 -23.52
CA ASP A 193 35.49 -1.11 -24.05
C ASP A 193 36.61 -1.19 -22.99
N GLY A 194 36.25 -1.42 -21.72
CA GLY A 194 37.19 -1.48 -20.58
C GLY A 194 37.46 -0.14 -19.91
N THR A 195 36.89 0.96 -20.39
CA THR A 195 37.04 2.29 -19.78
C THR A 195 36.40 2.32 -18.39
N VAL A 196 37.18 2.78 -17.40
CA VAL A 196 36.71 2.98 -16.02
C VAL A 196 36.59 4.47 -15.72
N GLU A 197 35.40 4.92 -15.34
CA GLU A 197 35.13 6.33 -15.04
C GLU A 197 34.25 6.46 -13.78
N VAL A 198 34.29 7.64 -13.14
CA VAL A 198 33.36 7.99 -12.05
C VAL A 198 31.96 8.16 -12.63
N ILE A 199 30.95 7.64 -11.95
CA ILE A 199 29.54 7.79 -12.37
C ILE A 199 29.09 9.23 -12.06
N PRO A 200 28.65 10.01 -13.06
CA PRO A 200 28.12 11.35 -12.84
C PRO A 200 26.91 11.34 -11.91
N ASP A 201 26.77 12.37 -11.05
CA ASP A 201 25.67 12.44 -10.07
C ASP A 201 24.29 12.44 -10.74
N SER A 202 24.17 13.02 -11.94
CA SER A 202 22.93 13.03 -12.74
C SER A 202 22.52 11.64 -13.24
N GLU A 203 23.42 10.67 -13.23
CA GLU A 203 23.17 9.30 -13.70
C GLU A 203 22.90 8.31 -12.55
N TRP A 204 23.07 8.75 -11.30
CA TRP A 204 22.82 7.93 -10.12
C TRP A 204 21.44 8.21 -9.51
N LYS A 205 20.65 7.15 -9.28
CA LYS A 205 19.34 7.26 -8.66
C LYS A 205 18.97 5.95 -7.96
N TRP A 206 18.24 6.05 -6.86
CA TRP A 206 17.58 4.93 -6.20
C TRP A 206 16.12 4.84 -6.65
N MET A 207 15.53 3.65 -6.57
CA MET A 207 14.07 3.57 -6.45
C MET A 207 13.64 4.20 -5.11
N ASP A 208 12.46 4.78 -5.08
CA ASP A 208 11.90 5.40 -3.87
C ASP A 208 11.47 4.36 -2.81
N ARG A 209 11.26 3.10 -3.24
CA ARG A 209 10.75 2.00 -2.42
C ARG A 209 11.45 0.67 -2.73
N ASN A 210 11.10 -0.36 -1.96
CA ASN A 210 11.60 -1.71 -2.16
C ASN A 210 10.88 -2.40 -3.33
N LEU A 211 11.53 -3.37 -3.97
CA LEU A 211 10.96 -4.13 -5.08
C LEU A 211 9.69 -4.88 -4.63
N GLY A 212 8.58 -4.61 -5.33
CA GLY A 212 7.26 -5.18 -5.01
C GLY A 212 6.47 -4.46 -3.92
N ALA A 213 6.96 -3.32 -3.39
CA ALA A 213 6.21 -2.50 -2.45
C ALA A 213 5.17 -1.64 -3.18
N LEU A 214 4.00 -1.39 -2.58
CA LEU A 214 2.96 -0.56 -3.20
C LEU A 214 2.98 0.90 -2.73
N SER A 215 3.85 1.23 -1.76
CA SER A 215 4.00 2.60 -1.27
C SER A 215 5.45 2.88 -0.86
N ASN A 216 5.89 4.13 -1.05
CA ASN A 216 7.15 4.66 -0.55
C ASN A 216 7.01 5.31 0.84
N SER A 217 5.79 5.41 1.36
CA SER A 217 5.46 6.15 2.58
C SER A 217 5.35 5.21 3.78
N ILE A 218 5.78 5.68 4.95
CA ILE A 218 5.66 4.97 6.23
C ILE A 218 4.34 5.29 6.95
N THR A 219 3.65 6.35 6.54
CA THR A 219 2.52 6.93 7.28
C THR A 219 1.32 7.32 6.41
N ALA A 220 1.46 7.31 5.08
CA ALA A 220 0.41 7.75 4.13
C ALA A 220 -0.27 6.56 3.46
N ASP A 221 -0.88 6.78 2.29
CA ASP A 221 -1.51 5.74 1.47
C ASP A 221 -0.62 4.49 1.35
N ASP A 222 -1.26 3.34 1.49
CA ASP A 222 -0.70 1.99 1.54
C ASP A 222 0.52 1.84 2.48
N TRP A 223 0.54 2.56 3.61
CA TRP A 223 1.62 2.49 4.60
C TRP A 223 1.87 1.07 5.12
N ASN A 224 0.87 0.19 5.09
CA ASN A 224 1.01 -1.20 5.50
C ASN A 224 1.58 -2.11 4.40
N LYS A 225 1.49 -1.72 3.12
CA LYS A 225 1.98 -2.46 1.94
C LYS A 225 3.32 -1.94 1.38
N ASN A 226 4.06 -1.19 2.20
CA ASN A 226 5.32 -0.57 1.81
C ASN A 226 6.59 -1.45 2.02
N GLY A 227 6.44 -2.69 2.53
CA GLY A 227 7.58 -3.57 2.85
C GLY A 227 8.28 -4.17 1.62
N GLY A 228 7.51 -4.49 0.57
CA GLY A 228 7.98 -5.19 -0.62
C GLY A 228 8.05 -6.72 -0.48
N LEU A 229 8.55 -7.38 -1.52
CA LEU A 229 8.71 -8.84 -1.56
C LEU A 229 10.11 -9.26 -1.08
N LEU A 230 10.25 -10.52 -0.67
CA LEU A 230 11.52 -11.08 -0.21
C LEU A 230 12.18 -11.96 -1.27
N TYR A 231 13.50 -12.07 -1.24
CA TYR A 231 14.29 -12.87 -2.18
C TYR A 231 15.37 -13.65 -1.42
N GLN A 232 15.59 -14.93 -1.76
CA GLN A 232 16.83 -15.60 -1.35
C GLN A 232 17.99 -15.06 -2.19
N TRP A 233 19.14 -14.84 -1.56
CA TRP A 233 20.25 -14.18 -2.23
C TRP A 233 20.67 -14.95 -3.50
N GLY A 234 20.74 -14.26 -4.64
CA GLY A 234 21.10 -14.85 -5.93
C GLY A 234 19.95 -15.46 -6.73
N ARG A 235 18.70 -15.40 -6.24
CA ARG A 235 17.49 -15.80 -7.00
C ARG A 235 16.81 -14.60 -7.66
N LYS A 236 16.03 -14.88 -8.71
CA LYS A 236 15.21 -13.87 -9.39
C LYS A 236 13.76 -13.82 -8.90
N ASP A 237 13.29 -14.90 -8.28
CA ASP A 237 11.87 -15.11 -7.97
C ASP A 237 11.51 -14.56 -6.59
N PRO A 238 10.44 -13.75 -6.48
CA PRO A 238 10.00 -13.20 -5.21
C PRO A 238 9.26 -14.22 -4.34
N ILE A 239 9.36 -13.98 -3.03
CA ILE A 239 8.65 -14.67 -1.95
C ILE A 239 7.75 -13.64 -1.25
N PRO A 240 6.42 -13.78 -1.31
CA PRO A 240 5.50 -12.90 -0.63
C PRO A 240 5.57 -13.09 0.90
N PRO A 241 5.60 -12.02 1.70
CA PRO A 241 5.48 -12.10 3.16
C PRO A 241 4.19 -12.76 3.66
N LEU A 242 3.08 -12.64 2.90
CA LEU A 242 1.73 -13.11 3.26
C LEU A 242 1.16 -12.46 4.53
N VAL A 243 1.82 -11.40 5.00
CA VAL A 243 1.37 -10.50 6.05
C VAL A 243 1.91 -9.10 5.77
N TYR A 244 1.04 -8.10 5.80
CA TYR A 244 1.40 -6.69 5.72
C TYR A 244 1.69 -6.13 7.11
N ARG A 245 2.27 -4.92 7.19
CA ARG A 245 2.46 -4.26 8.49
C ARG A 245 1.10 -4.05 9.18
N GLY A 246 1.09 -4.05 10.51
CA GLY A 246 -0.15 -3.97 11.28
C GLY A 246 -0.85 -5.33 11.39
N ASN A 247 -0.15 -6.42 11.07
CA ASN A 247 -0.63 -7.80 11.14
C ASN A 247 -1.84 -8.12 10.24
N ASP A 248 -1.96 -7.43 9.09
CA ASP A 248 -2.98 -7.78 8.08
C ASP A 248 -2.51 -8.99 7.27
N PHE A 249 -3.13 -10.14 7.47
CA PHE A 249 -2.79 -11.36 6.73
C PHE A 249 -3.50 -11.35 5.37
N TYR A 250 -2.77 -11.74 4.33
CA TYR A 250 -3.30 -11.93 2.98
C TYR A 250 -2.89 -13.29 2.42
N GLU A 251 -3.50 -13.68 1.31
CA GLU A 251 -3.14 -14.89 0.56
C GLU A 251 -2.71 -14.52 -0.85
N VAL A 252 -1.95 -15.40 -1.48
CA VAL A 252 -1.77 -15.35 -2.94
C VAL A 252 -2.58 -16.45 -3.59
N SER A 253 -3.06 -16.20 -4.81
CA SER A 253 -3.82 -17.17 -5.61
C SER A 253 -3.28 -17.27 -7.04
N GLY A 254 -3.36 -18.44 -7.67
CA GLY A 254 -3.01 -18.61 -9.07
C GLY A 254 -3.12 -20.07 -9.49
N SER A 255 -2.41 -20.45 -10.54
CA SER A 255 -2.31 -21.86 -10.96
C SER A 255 -1.67 -22.77 -9.89
N ILE A 256 -0.94 -22.19 -8.92
CA ILE A 256 -0.40 -22.91 -7.75
C ILE A 256 -1.47 -23.22 -6.69
N GLY A 257 -2.70 -22.74 -6.87
CA GLY A 257 -3.75 -22.73 -5.84
C GLY A 257 -3.60 -21.54 -4.92
N ARG A 258 -4.11 -21.66 -3.68
CA ARG A 258 -4.05 -20.60 -2.67
C ARG A 258 -2.99 -20.90 -1.62
N VAL A 259 -2.19 -19.90 -1.27
CA VAL A 259 -1.09 -20.03 -0.30
C VAL A 259 -1.25 -18.99 0.79
N ARG A 260 -1.19 -19.43 2.05
CA ARG A 260 -1.38 -18.59 3.24
C ARG A 260 -0.16 -18.64 4.16
N HIS A 261 0.03 -17.55 4.91
CA HIS A 261 1.04 -17.47 5.97
C HIS A 261 0.77 -18.56 7.03
N ARG A 262 1.83 -19.15 7.60
CA ARG A 262 1.75 -20.17 8.66
C ARG A 262 0.92 -19.77 9.89
N GLY A 263 0.83 -18.47 10.15
CA GLY A 263 0.06 -17.90 11.25
C GLY A 263 -1.45 -17.83 10.99
N ALA A 264 -1.91 -18.11 9.77
CA ALA A 264 -3.34 -18.15 9.45
C ALA A 264 -4.04 -19.25 10.26
N LYS A 265 -5.32 -19.06 10.58
CA LYS A 265 -6.13 -20.06 11.32
C LYS A 265 -7.18 -20.75 10.45
N ASN A 266 -7.30 -20.33 9.20
CA ASN A 266 -8.10 -20.99 8.19
C ASN A 266 -7.22 -21.44 7.02
N PHE A 267 -7.24 -22.74 6.72
CA PHE A 267 -6.56 -23.35 5.57
C PHE A 267 -7.52 -24.08 4.63
N THR A 268 -8.84 -23.90 4.77
CA THR A 268 -9.80 -24.47 3.81
C THR A 268 -9.48 -23.97 2.41
N GLY A 269 -9.19 -24.90 1.49
CA GLY A 269 -8.82 -24.61 0.10
C GLY A 269 -7.46 -23.93 -0.09
N ALA A 270 -6.60 -23.92 0.92
CA ALA A 270 -5.29 -23.27 0.87
C ALA A 270 -4.19 -24.14 1.49
N VAL A 271 -2.95 -23.93 1.08
CA VAL A 271 -1.76 -24.59 1.65
C VAL A 271 -0.96 -23.61 2.52
N ASN A 272 -0.24 -24.14 3.49
CA ASN A 272 0.71 -23.36 4.28
C ASN A 272 1.96 -23.09 3.44
N PHE A 273 2.41 -21.84 3.40
CA PHE A 273 3.65 -21.45 2.74
C PHE A 273 4.85 -22.31 3.18
N ASP A 274 4.91 -22.67 4.47
CA ASP A 274 5.98 -23.50 5.03
C ASP A 274 6.06 -24.89 4.37
N ASP A 275 4.97 -25.40 3.80
CA ASP A 275 4.92 -26.71 3.13
C ASP A 275 5.48 -26.66 1.70
N LEU A 276 5.66 -25.46 1.14
CA LEU A 276 6.23 -25.26 -0.20
C LEU A 276 7.76 -25.34 -0.21
N ARG A 277 8.41 -25.38 0.95
CA ARG A 277 9.88 -25.41 1.08
C ARG A 277 10.47 -26.67 0.43
N LYS A 278 11.64 -26.53 -0.18
CA LYS A 278 12.40 -27.65 -0.77
C LYS A 278 13.66 -27.90 0.03
N PHE A 279 13.87 -29.15 0.39
CA PHE A 279 15.08 -29.61 1.09
C PHE A 279 15.85 -30.55 0.16
N VAL A 280 17.08 -30.16 -0.18
CA VAL A 280 17.98 -30.95 -1.03
C VAL A 280 19.03 -31.62 -0.15
N LEU A 281 19.25 -32.91 -0.34
CA LEU A 281 20.32 -33.64 0.38
C LEU A 281 21.70 -33.15 -0.09
N LEU A 282 22.66 -33.07 0.83
CA LEU A 282 23.99 -32.52 0.60
C LEU A 282 24.71 -33.16 -0.59
N SER A 283 24.62 -34.48 -0.74
CA SER A 283 25.16 -35.27 -1.86
C SER A 283 24.63 -34.84 -3.24
N ASN A 284 23.43 -34.27 -3.29
CA ASN A 284 22.77 -33.82 -4.53
C ASN A 284 22.77 -32.30 -4.69
N ALA A 285 23.20 -31.55 -3.67
CA ALA A 285 23.18 -30.10 -3.63
C ALA A 285 24.33 -29.48 -4.43
N THR A 286 24.25 -29.57 -5.76
CA THR A 286 25.16 -28.88 -6.68
C THR A 286 24.55 -27.57 -7.18
N VAL A 287 25.41 -26.63 -7.61
CA VAL A 287 24.96 -25.37 -8.24
C VAL A 287 24.05 -25.67 -9.43
N ASP A 288 24.43 -26.59 -10.32
CA ASP A 288 23.63 -26.92 -11.49
C ASP A 288 22.23 -27.45 -11.13
N ASN A 289 22.15 -28.36 -10.15
CA ASN A 289 20.90 -28.95 -9.72
C ASN A 289 19.98 -27.92 -9.04
N ASN A 290 20.54 -27.14 -8.11
CA ASN A 290 19.74 -26.23 -7.31
C ASN A 290 19.32 -24.99 -8.11
N MET A 291 20.12 -24.53 -9.09
CA MET A 291 19.70 -23.48 -10.03
C MET A 291 18.51 -23.95 -10.87
N LYS A 292 18.55 -25.16 -11.44
CA LYS A 292 17.40 -25.75 -12.17
C LYS A 292 16.17 -25.92 -11.26
N LEU A 293 16.38 -26.39 -10.03
CA LEU A 293 15.30 -26.55 -9.04
C LEU A 293 14.62 -25.20 -8.73
N SER A 294 15.40 -24.12 -8.61
CA SER A 294 14.88 -22.77 -8.31
C SER A 294 14.01 -22.22 -9.43
N VAL A 295 14.41 -22.42 -10.69
CA VAL A 295 13.62 -22.00 -11.86
C VAL A 295 12.31 -22.77 -11.93
N LYS A 296 12.35 -24.08 -11.61
CA LYS A 296 11.17 -24.95 -11.62
C LYS A 296 10.22 -24.72 -10.44
N ASN A 297 10.65 -24.01 -9.38
CA ASN A 297 9.86 -23.79 -8.17
C ASN A 297 9.96 -22.32 -7.70
N PRO A 298 9.36 -21.35 -8.43
CA PRO A 298 9.56 -19.92 -8.16
C PRO A 298 9.18 -19.51 -6.73
N LEU A 299 8.04 -19.99 -6.20
CA LEU A 299 7.53 -19.63 -4.87
C LEU A 299 8.16 -20.40 -3.69
N SER A 300 9.00 -21.40 -3.95
CA SER A 300 9.58 -22.26 -2.91
C SER A 300 10.90 -21.74 -2.38
N LEU A 301 11.09 -21.66 -1.06
CA LEU A 301 12.43 -21.51 -0.47
C LEU A 301 13.21 -22.83 -0.59
N ILE A 302 14.49 -22.74 -0.92
CA ILE A 302 15.37 -23.90 -1.06
C ILE A 302 16.39 -23.93 0.08
N TYR A 303 16.57 -25.11 0.68
CA TYR A 303 17.54 -25.38 1.74
C TYR A 303 18.32 -26.67 1.45
N VAL A 304 19.53 -26.77 2.00
CA VAL A 304 20.37 -27.97 1.90
C VAL A 304 20.42 -28.67 3.26
N ASN A 305 19.99 -29.93 3.28
CA ASN A 305 20.02 -30.80 4.44
C ASN A 305 21.18 -31.79 4.36
N LYS A 306 21.54 -32.37 5.51
CA LYS A 306 22.42 -33.53 5.59
C LYS A 306 21.85 -34.70 4.79
N ASP A 307 22.70 -35.65 4.40
CA ASP A 307 22.28 -36.80 3.58
C ASP A 307 21.32 -37.75 4.29
N ASP A 308 21.36 -37.80 5.62
CA ASP A 308 20.39 -38.51 6.46
C ASP A 308 19.08 -37.72 6.68
N ASN A 309 18.99 -36.53 6.08
CA ASN A 309 17.89 -35.58 6.19
C ASN A 309 17.59 -35.09 7.63
N SER A 310 18.54 -35.22 8.57
CA SER A 310 18.35 -34.85 9.99
C SER A 310 18.36 -33.34 10.28
N GLY A 311 18.42 -32.49 9.24
CA GLY A 311 18.40 -31.03 9.36
C GLY A 311 19.43 -30.35 8.44
N PRO A 312 19.62 -29.02 8.58
CA PRO A 312 20.50 -28.24 7.70
C PRO A 312 21.94 -28.77 7.67
N ALA A 313 22.55 -28.72 6.50
CA ALA A 313 23.95 -29.08 6.30
C ALA A 313 24.87 -27.89 6.57
N TYR A 314 26.06 -28.20 7.10
CA TYR A 314 27.09 -27.21 7.45
C TYR A 314 28.47 -27.70 7.00
N TYR A 315 29.32 -26.77 6.54
CA TYR A 315 30.73 -27.09 6.32
C TYR A 315 31.41 -27.42 7.64
N ASN A 316 32.12 -28.55 7.67
CA ASN A 316 32.89 -29.01 8.84
C ASN A 316 32.05 -29.05 10.14
N ASN A 317 30.73 -29.28 10.03
CA ASN A 317 29.77 -29.21 11.15
C ASN A 317 29.77 -27.89 11.94
N ASN A 318 30.22 -26.78 11.35
CA ASN A 318 30.21 -25.47 11.98
C ASN A 318 28.91 -24.71 11.66
N ALA A 319 28.10 -24.41 12.69
CA ALA A 319 26.82 -23.72 12.55
C ALA A 319 26.93 -22.34 11.87
N ASN A 320 28.09 -21.68 11.93
CA ASN A 320 28.33 -20.41 11.23
C ASN A 320 28.54 -20.58 9.72
N LEU A 321 28.79 -21.80 9.24
CA LEU A 321 29.12 -22.13 7.85
C LEU A 321 28.04 -23.02 7.23
N MET A 322 26.79 -22.58 7.28
CA MET A 322 25.67 -23.26 6.61
C MET A 322 25.89 -23.34 5.09
N ILE A 323 25.59 -24.51 4.51
CA ILE A 323 25.66 -24.68 3.06
C ILE A 323 24.67 -23.72 2.38
N ASN A 324 25.14 -23.00 1.36
CA ASN A 324 24.31 -22.09 0.57
C ASN A 324 23.14 -22.85 -0.09
N TRP A 325 21.98 -22.20 -0.30
CA TRP A 325 20.84 -22.83 -0.97
C TRP A 325 21.19 -23.34 -2.37
N PHE A 326 22.13 -22.69 -3.07
CA PHE A 326 22.62 -23.10 -4.38
C PHE A 326 23.68 -24.22 -4.31
N GLY A 327 24.01 -24.75 -3.13
CA GLY A 327 24.89 -25.91 -3.01
C GLY A 327 26.37 -25.65 -3.34
N ARG A 328 27.05 -26.69 -3.83
CA ARG A 328 28.50 -26.74 -4.11
C ARG A 328 28.79 -26.92 -5.60
N THR A 329 30.02 -26.63 -6.03
CA THR A 329 30.46 -26.91 -7.38
C THR A 329 31.91 -27.36 -7.38
N VAL A 330 32.30 -28.19 -8.35
CA VAL A 330 33.70 -28.59 -8.56
C VAL A 330 34.50 -27.50 -9.29
N ALA A 331 33.82 -26.52 -9.91
CA ALA A 331 34.47 -25.45 -10.67
C ALA A 331 35.12 -24.37 -9.79
N LEU A 332 34.68 -24.24 -8.54
CA LEU A 332 35.15 -23.27 -7.56
C LEU A 332 35.30 -23.96 -6.21
N THR A 333 36.33 -23.61 -5.45
CA THR A 333 36.42 -24.04 -4.04
C THR A 333 35.29 -23.41 -3.22
N ASP A 334 34.92 -24.01 -2.09
CA ASP A 334 33.80 -23.50 -1.26
C ASP A 334 34.04 -22.06 -0.76
N SER A 335 35.29 -21.66 -0.58
CA SER A 335 35.69 -20.28 -0.28
C SER A 335 35.49 -19.33 -1.47
N ARG A 336 35.50 -19.83 -2.71
CA ARG A 336 35.40 -19.05 -3.95
C ARG A 336 33.97 -18.96 -4.51
N LEU A 337 32.96 -19.46 -3.80
CA LEU A 337 31.57 -19.42 -4.27
C LEU A 337 31.03 -18.00 -4.50
N THR A 338 31.65 -16.98 -3.91
CA THR A 338 31.37 -15.56 -4.21
C THR A 338 31.55 -15.22 -5.69
N GLU A 339 32.45 -15.91 -6.40
CA GLU A 339 32.73 -15.70 -7.83
C GLU A 339 31.64 -16.25 -8.77
N LEU A 340 30.59 -16.89 -8.22
CA LEU A 340 29.37 -17.22 -8.98
C LEU A 340 28.67 -15.97 -9.50
N ASN A 341 28.77 -14.85 -8.75
CA ASN A 341 28.33 -13.52 -9.16
C ASN A 341 26.86 -13.44 -9.64
N LEU A 342 25.94 -14.09 -8.93
CA LEU A 342 24.54 -14.25 -9.36
C LEU A 342 23.77 -12.92 -9.48
N TRP A 343 24.10 -11.89 -8.68
CA TRP A 343 23.46 -10.56 -8.70
C TRP A 343 24.39 -9.41 -9.09
N SER A 344 25.49 -9.67 -9.79
CA SER A 344 26.42 -8.62 -10.26
C SER A 344 27.05 -7.81 -9.14
N ASP A 345 27.76 -8.51 -8.27
CA ASP A 345 28.75 -7.93 -7.40
C ASP A 345 29.79 -7.16 -8.22
N ASN A 346 30.02 -5.90 -7.84
CA ASN A 346 31.02 -5.05 -8.43
C ASN A 346 32.40 -5.68 -8.28
N ALA A 347 32.71 -6.32 -7.15
CA ALA A 347 34.00 -6.98 -6.96
C ALA A 347 34.14 -8.34 -7.69
N LYS A 348 33.11 -8.80 -8.42
CA LYS A 348 33.03 -10.15 -9.03
C LYS A 348 33.29 -11.28 -8.01
N GLY A 349 33.00 -11.06 -6.74
CA GLY A 349 33.30 -11.98 -5.64
C GLY A 349 34.78 -12.13 -5.31
N ARG A 350 35.66 -11.28 -5.85
CA ARG A 350 37.12 -11.37 -5.67
C ARG A 350 37.61 -10.41 -4.59
N LEU A 351 38.65 -10.85 -3.89
CA LEU A 351 39.30 -10.04 -2.85
C LEU A 351 40.34 -9.10 -3.45
N ASN A 352 40.45 -7.91 -2.87
CA ASN A 352 41.58 -7.00 -3.09
C ASN A 352 42.52 -7.04 -1.88
N THR A 353 43.83 -6.91 -2.09
CA THR A 353 44.83 -6.96 -1.00
C THR A 353 44.75 -5.73 -0.10
N ASP A 354 44.59 -4.56 -0.70
CA ASP A 354 44.17 -3.34 0.00
C ASP A 354 42.70 -3.10 -0.32
N TYR A 355 41.85 -3.20 0.69
CA TYR A 355 40.38 -3.13 0.58
C TYR A 355 39.80 -1.97 1.41
N THR A 356 40.68 -1.09 1.90
CA THR A 356 40.32 0.06 2.73
C THR A 356 40.66 1.38 2.06
N SER A 357 41.56 1.42 1.08
CA SER A 357 41.84 2.63 0.32
C SER A 357 40.77 2.93 -0.75
N ASP A 358 40.63 4.20 -1.12
CA ASP A 358 39.74 4.61 -2.23
C ASP A 358 40.09 3.95 -3.56
N ALA A 359 41.38 3.62 -3.78
CA ALA A 359 41.83 2.94 -4.99
C ALA A 359 41.26 1.52 -5.11
N SER A 360 40.85 0.92 -4.00
CA SER A 360 40.30 -0.44 -3.94
C SER A 360 38.84 -0.55 -4.35
N SER A 361 38.13 0.57 -4.49
CA SER A 361 36.70 0.58 -4.81
C SER A 361 36.44 -0.06 -6.18
N ALA A 362 35.74 -1.20 -6.20
CA ALA A 362 35.41 -1.88 -7.44
C ALA A 362 34.37 -1.08 -8.27
N PRO A 363 34.56 -0.96 -9.60
CA PRO A 363 33.59 -0.30 -10.45
C PRO A 363 32.35 -1.18 -10.64
N TYR A 364 31.21 -0.51 -10.88
CA TYR A 364 29.99 -1.13 -11.40
C TYR A 364 30.26 -1.77 -12.76
N ARG A 365 29.70 -2.96 -12.97
CA ARG A 365 29.86 -3.80 -14.17
C ARG A 365 28.53 -4.36 -14.62
N ASN A 366 28.45 -4.91 -15.83
CA ASN A 366 27.21 -5.44 -16.40
C ASN A 366 26.38 -6.26 -15.40
N LYS A 367 25.06 -6.03 -15.44
CA LYS A 367 24.07 -6.81 -14.73
C LYS A 367 24.10 -8.29 -15.16
N SER A 368 23.67 -9.15 -14.25
CA SER A 368 23.69 -10.61 -14.33
C SER A 368 22.28 -11.10 -14.55
N SER A 369 22.18 -12.32 -15.07
CA SER A 369 20.92 -12.89 -15.52
C SER A 369 19.88 -13.14 -14.42
N PHE A 370 20.32 -13.23 -13.16
CA PHE A 370 19.46 -13.51 -12.01
C PHE A 370 19.15 -12.29 -11.15
N ASP A 371 19.70 -11.11 -11.47
CA ASP A 371 19.33 -9.89 -10.76
C ASP A 371 17.82 -9.63 -10.94
N PRO A 372 17.05 -9.50 -9.84
CA PRO A 372 15.60 -9.42 -9.90
C PRO A 372 15.08 -8.06 -10.34
N CYS A 373 15.91 -7.01 -10.39
CA CYS A 373 15.42 -5.67 -10.68
C CYS A 373 14.86 -5.56 -12.12
N PRO A 374 13.94 -4.62 -12.38
CA PRO A 374 13.42 -4.33 -13.71
C PRO A 374 14.48 -3.84 -14.71
N ASN A 375 14.09 -3.65 -15.97
CA ASN A 375 14.97 -3.09 -16.99
C ASN A 375 15.47 -1.69 -16.57
N GLY A 376 16.74 -1.38 -16.79
CA GLY A 376 17.36 -0.12 -16.35
C GLY A 376 17.66 -0.02 -14.85
N TRP A 377 17.37 -1.06 -14.06
CA TRP A 377 17.58 -1.10 -12.61
C TRP A 377 18.38 -2.33 -12.19
N ARG A 378 19.07 -2.28 -11.05
CA ARG A 378 19.89 -3.39 -10.51
C ARG A 378 19.97 -3.37 -9.00
N ILE A 379 20.34 -4.49 -8.40
CA ILE A 379 20.69 -4.57 -6.98
C ILE A 379 21.99 -3.79 -6.73
N PRO A 380 22.06 -2.93 -5.70
CA PRO A 380 23.26 -2.21 -5.36
C PRO A 380 24.31 -3.16 -4.78
N SER A 381 25.59 -2.83 -5.01
CA SER A 381 26.72 -3.66 -4.63
C SER A 381 27.58 -2.94 -3.61
N MET A 382 28.25 -3.70 -2.76
CA MET A 382 29.38 -3.20 -1.99
C MET A 382 30.55 -2.87 -2.91
N LEU A 383 31.41 -1.95 -2.51
CA LEU A 383 32.61 -1.63 -3.31
C LEU A 383 33.74 -2.66 -3.16
N VAL A 384 33.63 -3.59 -2.20
CA VAL A 384 34.58 -4.68 -1.93
C VAL A 384 33.84 -5.95 -1.47
N ALA A 385 34.35 -7.14 -1.80
CA ALA A 385 33.79 -8.43 -1.36
C ALA A 385 34.44 -8.99 -0.07
N ASN A 386 35.30 -8.21 0.57
CA ASN A 386 36.07 -8.64 1.73
C ASN A 386 35.18 -8.72 2.99
N LEU A 387 35.41 -9.76 3.80
CA LEU A 387 34.92 -9.86 5.19
C LEU A 387 35.98 -9.46 6.23
N ALA A 388 37.17 -9.00 5.75
CA ALA A 388 38.42 -8.66 6.45
C ALA A 388 39.20 -9.86 7.08
N SER A 389 40.51 -9.68 7.37
CA SER A 389 41.39 -10.51 8.27
C SER A 389 42.85 -9.98 8.31
N GLY A 390 43.60 -10.04 9.42
CA GLY A 390 44.42 -11.22 9.80
C GLY A 390 44.11 -11.92 11.14
N GLY A 391 43.11 -11.46 11.89
CA GLY A 391 42.75 -12.00 13.22
C GLY A 391 41.32 -11.69 13.68
N TYR A 392 40.33 -11.76 12.77
CA TYR A 392 38.88 -11.58 12.99
C TYR A 392 38.31 -10.15 13.08
N VAL A 393 39.08 -9.09 12.79
CA VAL A 393 38.53 -7.72 12.78
C VAL A 393 37.90 -7.39 11.42
N ASP A 394 36.62 -7.04 11.39
CA ASP A 394 35.91 -6.49 10.23
C ASP A 394 36.06 -4.97 10.18
N ASN A 395 37.01 -4.49 9.39
CA ASN A 395 37.33 -3.06 9.23
C ASN A 395 36.91 -2.50 7.85
N ILE A 396 35.96 -3.16 7.18
CA ILE A 396 35.37 -2.64 5.93
C ILE A 396 34.73 -1.27 6.21
N ARG A 397 35.02 -0.30 5.35
CA ARG A 397 34.51 1.06 5.52
C ARG A 397 32.99 1.12 5.38
N VAL A 398 32.35 1.91 6.23
CA VAL A 398 30.89 2.11 6.19
C VAL A 398 30.45 2.73 4.87
N ASP A 399 31.19 3.71 4.34
CA ASP A 399 30.89 4.34 3.05
C ASP A 399 31.04 3.40 1.83
N PHE A 400 31.68 2.24 1.97
CA PHE A 400 31.73 1.21 0.92
C PHE A 400 30.44 0.37 0.84
N SER A 401 29.56 0.50 1.84
CA SER A 401 28.17 0.05 1.70
C SER A 401 27.38 1.07 0.90
N PRO A 402 26.56 0.64 -0.08
CA PRO A 402 25.66 1.57 -0.77
C PRO A 402 24.63 2.19 0.19
N PHE A 403 24.38 1.56 1.34
CA PHE A 403 23.47 2.04 2.37
C PHE A 403 24.15 2.81 3.50
N GLY A 404 25.48 2.98 3.46
CA GLY A 404 26.26 3.58 4.55
C GLY A 404 26.18 5.11 4.63
N THR A 405 26.47 5.66 5.81
CA THR A 405 26.74 7.08 6.00
C THR A 405 28.11 7.45 5.41
N ARG A 406 28.32 8.72 5.02
CA ARG A 406 29.59 9.24 4.49
C ARG A 406 30.70 9.29 5.56
N THR A 407 31.30 8.13 5.85
CA THR A 407 32.41 7.98 6.78
C THR A 407 33.32 6.83 6.37
N ASN A 408 34.63 7.04 6.46
CA ASN A 408 35.65 6.03 6.18
C ASN A 408 35.97 5.13 7.39
N ILE A 409 35.21 5.25 8.47
CA ILE A 409 35.35 4.39 9.66
C ILE A 409 35.02 2.94 9.27
N GLY A 410 35.86 1.99 9.71
CA GLY A 410 35.62 0.56 9.53
C GLY A 410 34.50 0.04 10.43
N LYS A 411 33.78 -1.00 9.99
CA LYS A 411 32.60 -1.58 10.68
C LYS A 411 32.79 -1.77 12.18
N ASN A 412 33.80 -2.51 12.61
CA ASN A 412 34.00 -2.81 14.03
C ASN A 412 34.26 -1.54 14.85
N ALA A 413 34.97 -0.56 14.30
CA ALA A 413 35.17 0.73 14.96
C ALA A 413 33.86 1.53 15.04
N PHE A 414 33.05 1.54 13.97
CA PHE A 414 31.73 2.17 13.97
C PHE A 414 30.82 1.58 15.06
N GLU A 415 30.79 0.25 15.17
CA GLU A 415 29.99 -0.46 16.16
C GLU A 415 30.51 -0.30 17.59
N SER A 416 31.84 -0.36 17.79
CA SER A 416 32.48 -0.19 19.11
C SER A 416 32.27 1.22 19.68
N ASN A 417 32.14 2.24 18.82
CA ASN A 417 31.77 3.59 19.22
C ASN A 417 30.26 3.77 19.47
N GLY A 418 29.45 2.72 19.27
CA GLY A 418 28.00 2.78 19.45
C GLY A 418 27.24 3.52 18.36
N TYR A 419 27.87 3.86 17.22
CA TYR A 419 27.21 4.64 16.16
C TYR A 419 26.12 3.87 15.43
N HIS A 420 26.08 2.55 15.57
CA HIS A 420 24.95 1.74 15.10
C HIS A 420 23.70 1.87 15.98
N ILE A 421 23.80 2.43 17.19
CA ILE A 421 22.67 2.68 18.09
C ILE A 421 22.16 4.10 17.85
N ILE A 422 20.95 4.21 17.31
CA ILE A 422 20.32 5.51 17.09
C ILE A 422 19.87 6.07 18.43
N LYS A 423 20.43 7.21 18.84
CA LYS A 423 20.07 7.89 20.08
C LYS A 423 18.69 8.56 20.01
N PRO A 424 18.03 8.78 21.17
CA PRO A 424 16.72 9.44 21.23
C PRO A 424 16.72 10.88 20.71
N ASN A 425 17.87 11.56 20.71
CA ASN A 425 18.08 12.89 20.15
C ASN A 425 19.53 13.03 19.65
N ASP A 426 19.84 14.16 19.00
CA ASP A 426 21.13 14.41 18.37
C ASP A 426 22.23 14.90 19.34
N ASN A 427 22.00 14.87 20.66
CA ASN A 427 23.00 15.26 21.64
C ASN A 427 24.17 14.27 21.67
N ASN A 428 25.40 14.78 21.55
CA ASN A 428 26.61 13.95 21.52
C ASN A 428 26.55 12.85 20.44
N VAL A 429 25.97 13.18 19.28
CA VAL A 429 25.92 12.33 18.07
C VAL A 429 26.88 12.93 17.03
N PRO A 430 27.73 12.12 16.36
CA PRO A 430 28.57 12.62 15.27
C PRO A 430 27.74 13.23 14.14
N ALA A 431 28.27 14.25 13.46
CA ALA A 431 27.54 14.98 12.41
C ALA A 431 27.00 14.08 11.28
N PHE A 432 27.68 13.00 10.92
CA PHE A 432 27.20 12.05 9.90
C PHE A 432 26.06 11.15 10.38
N MET A 433 25.74 11.15 11.67
CA MET A 433 24.65 10.39 12.31
C MET A 433 23.49 11.26 12.83
N THR A 434 23.57 12.59 12.74
CA THR A 434 22.46 13.46 13.15
C THR A 434 21.30 13.39 12.16
N GLY A 435 20.07 13.66 12.61
CA GLY A 435 18.90 13.72 11.72
C GLY A 435 18.22 12.38 11.40
N PHE A 436 18.64 11.28 12.04
CA PHE A 436 17.89 10.02 11.98
C PHE A 436 16.49 10.18 12.58
N LYS A 437 15.47 9.69 11.87
CA LYS A 437 14.11 9.58 12.39
C LYS A 437 13.64 8.14 12.38
N VAL A 438 13.30 7.63 13.54
CA VAL A 438 12.75 6.28 13.75
C VAL A 438 11.27 6.41 14.03
N PHE A 439 10.45 5.66 13.30
CA PHE A 439 9.05 5.42 13.64
C PHE A 439 8.99 4.08 14.38
N PRO A 440 8.84 4.09 15.72
CA PRO A 440 8.96 2.86 16.52
C PRO A 440 7.98 1.78 16.06
N ASN A 441 8.50 0.58 15.79
CA ASN A 441 7.84 -0.59 15.21
C ASN A 441 7.30 -0.40 13.76
N VAL A 442 7.69 0.66 13.07
CA VAL A 442 7.21 0.93 11.70
C VAL A 442 8.36 0.98 10.70
N GLY A 443 9.40 1.77 10.98
CA GLY A 443 10.54 1.94 10.06
C GLY A 443 11.36 3.19 10.33
N PHE A 444 12.10 3.64 9.31
CA PHE A 444 13.03 4.77 9.40
C PHE A 444 12.79 5.79 8.29
N ASN A 445 12.84 7.07 8.63
CA ASN A 445 12.98 8.16 7.69
C ASN A 445 14.41 8.70 7.78
N LEU A 446 15.19 8.47 6.72
CA LEU A 446 16.60 8.89 6.62
C LEU A 446 16.80 10.00 5.60
N SER A 447 15.76 10.81 5.34
CA SER A 447 15.80 11.88 4.33
C SER A 447 16.68 13.09 4.68
N ASN A 448 17.21 13.17 5.90
CA ASN A 448 18.07 14.28 6.33
C ASN A 448 19.20 13.83 7.27
N VAL A 449 19.81 12.67 7.01
CA VAL A 449 20.92 12.14 7.82
C VAL A 449 22.22 12.84 7.47
N GLY A 450 22.81 13.52 8.44
CA GLY A 450 24.03 14.33 8.25
C GLY A 450 23.90 15.33 7.09
N GLY A 451 22.70 15.88 6.88
CA GLY A 451 22.38 16.78 5.76
C GLY A 451 22.17 16.08 4.41
N ASN A 452 22.01 14.75 4.37
CA ASN A 452 21.81 13.98 3.14
C ASN A 452 20.49 13.22 3.16
N ASN A 453 19.88 13.04 1.98
CA ASN A 453 18.68 12.23 1.82
C ASN A 453 19.04 10.78 1.46
N LEU A 454 19.02 9.86 2.42
CA LEU A 454 19.23 8.42 2.14
C LEU A 454 17.92 7.72 1.71
N GLY A 455 16.77 8.35 1.95
CA GLY A 455 15.44 7.84 1.61
C GLY A 455 14.66 7.29 2.81
N MET A 456 13.52 6.67 2.49
CA MET A 456 12.59 6.07 3.45
C MET A 456 12.83 4.56 3.53
N PHE A 457 12.81 3.97 4.72
CA PHE A 457 13.09 2.55 4.95
C PHE A 457 12.02 1.93 5.86
N PRO A 458 10.92 1.46 5.27
CA PRO A 458 9.89 0.74 6.00
C PRO A 458 10.37 -0.63 6.51
N GLY A 459 9.77 -1.10 7.61
CA GLY A 459 9.89 -2.49 8.05
C GLY A 459 9.44 -3.46 6.97
N THR A 460 10.32 -4.41 6.62
CA THR A 460 10.13 -5.42 5.57
C THR A 460 9.79 -6.80 6.15
N GLY A 461 10.21 -7.05 7.39
CA GLY A 461 10.39 -8.41 7.89
C GLY A 461 11.41 -9.18 7.04
N HIS A 462 11.58 -10.46 7.36
CA HIS A 462 12.59 -11.33 6.76
C HIS A 462 12.32 -12.80 7.13
N VAL A 463 12.83 -13.73 6.33
CA VAL A 463 12.74 -15.18 6.60
C VAL A 463 14.12 -15.71 6.93
N ILE A 464 14.32 -16.19 8.16
CA ILE A 464 15.65 -16.55 8.67
C ILE A 464 15.66 -18.01 9.12
N ILE A 465 16.54 -18.83 8.55
CA ILE A 465 16.59 -20.25 8.91
C ILE A 465 17.21 -20.51 10.29
N ASN A 466 18.29 -19.81 10.63
CA ASN A 466 19.06 -20.11 11.84
C ASN A 466 18.37 -19.69 13.15
N THR A 467 17.57 -18.63 13.13
CA THR A 467 16.93 -18.09 14.35
C THR A 467 15.43 -18.27 14.39
N GLN A 468 14.77 -18.40 13.23
CA GLN A 468 13.31 -18.56 13.12
C GLN A 468 12.90 -19.84 12.40
N GLY A 469 13.82 -20.80 12.19
CA GLY A 469 13.49 -22.07 11.53
C GLY A 469 12.98 -21.92 10.09
N GLY A 470 13.32 -20.81 9.43
CA GLY A 470 12.93 -20.48 8.07
C GLY A 470 11.53 -19.91 7.99
N GLN A 471 11.07 -19.30 9.08
CA GLN A 471 9.77 -18.64 9.20
C GLN A 471 9.94 -17.12 9.06
N TYR A 472 8.90 -16.46 8.57
CA TYR A 472 8.84 -15.01 8.51
C TYR A 472 8.83 -14.41 9.93
N THR A 473 9.62 -13.35 10.12
CA THR A 473 9.78 -12.64 11.39
C THR A 473 8.61 -11.68 11.66
N ASP A 474 8.76 -10.80 12.66
CA ASP A 474 7.93 -9.60 12.76
C ASP A 474 8.19 -8.61 11.58
N GLN A 475 7.19 -7.78 11.30
CA GLN A 475 7.12 -6.90 10.11
C GLN A 475 7.92 -5.60 10.26
N HIS A 476 8.43 -5.28 11.46
CA HIS A 476 9.03 -3.97 11.74
C HIS A 476 10.53 -3.89 11.46
N HIS A 477 11.23 -5.02 11.38
CA HIS A 477 12.64 -5.06 11.01
C HIS A 477 12.84 -4.71 9.53
N VAL A 478 13.96 -4.05 9.22
CA VAL A 478 14.35 -3.75 7.83
C VAL A 478 15.54 -4.62 7.45
N GLY A 479 15.39 -5.47 6.43
CA GLY A 479 16.47 -6.27 5.87
C GLY A 479 16.55 -6.06 4.36
N LEU A 480 17.63 -5.43 3.86
CA LEU A 480 17.83 -5.18 2.43
C LEU A 480 19.14 -5.78 1.93
N TRP A 481 19.05 -6.63 0.92
CA TRP A 481 20.22 -7.24 0.30
C TRP A 481 21.11 -6.24 -0.43
N THR A 482 22.41 -6.55 -0.45
CA THR A 482 23.32 -6.11 -1.51
C THR A 482 23.63 -7.28 -2.44
N SER A 483 24.18 -6.98 -3.61
CA SER A 483 24.64 -8.01 -4.55
C SER A 483 25.97 -8.67 -4.15
N THR A 484 26.57 -8.33 -3.00
CA THR A 484 27.93 -8.75 -2.67
C THR A 484 27.96 -9.84 -1.60
N MET A 485 28.30 -11.06 -2.02
CA MET A 485 28.73 -12.11 -1.09
C MET A 485 30.12 -11.80 -0.52
N THR A 486 30.29 -12.09 0.77
CA THR A 486 31.52 -11.80 1.48
C THR A 486 32.41 -13.02 1.62
N ARG A 487 33.72 -12.81 1.58
CA ARG A 487 34.71 -13.88 1.74
C ARG A 487 35.89 -13.46 2.63
N PHE A 488 36.41 -14.43 3.38
CA PHE A 488 37.70 -14.34 4.07
C PHE A 488 38.90 -14.55 3.11
N TYR A 489 40.07 -14.03 3.48
CA TYR A 489 41.32 -14.25 2.74
C TYR A 489 41.80 -15.70 2.72
N ASP A 490 41.35 -16.50 3.68
CA ASP A 490 41.73 -17.89 3.83
C ASP A 490 40.81 -18.84 3.03
N THR A 491 40.85 -20.12 3.41
CA THR A 491 40.05 -21.18 2.78
C THR A 491 38.68 -21.37 3.43
N THR A 492 38.26 -20.48 4.34
CA THR A 492 36.94 -20.55 4.97
C THR A 492 35.83 -20.45 3.89
N PRO A 493 34.85 -21.36 3.89
CA PRO A 493 33.72 -21.33 2.96
C PRO A 493 32.94 -20.00 2.98
N ALA A 494 32.55 -19.51 1.80
CA ALA A 494 31.74 -18.31 1.66
C ALA A 494 30.24 -18.65 1.73
N VAL A 495 29.56 -18.17 2.79
CA VAL A 495 28.17 -18.57 3.11
C VAL A 495 27.22 -17.40 3.35
N SER A 496 27.72 -16.16 3.25
CA SER A 496 26.98 -14.96 3.62
C SER A 496 27.13 -13.83 2.61
N SER A 497 26.13 -12.95 2.61
CA SER A 497 26.09 -11.72 1.83
C SER A 497 25.91 -10.50 2.73
N ARG A 498 26.43 -9.34 2.29
CA ARG A 498 26.19 -8.07 2.98
C ARG A 498 24.75 -7.61 2.77
N MET A 499 24.21 -6.99 3.81
CA MET A 499 22.89 -6.37 3.80
C MET A 499 22.87 -5.12 4.66
N LEU A 500 21.89 -4.26 4.44
CA LEU A 500 21.42 -3.30 5.44
C LEU A 500 20.50 -4.05 6.41
N TYR A 501 20.76 -3.92 7.70
CA TYR A 501 19.86 -4.39 8.75
C TYR A 501 19.53 -3.26 9.72
N MET A 502 18.23 -3.06 9.99
CA MET A 502 17.77 -2.06 10.95
C MET A 502 16.66 -2.57 11.83
N ILE A 503 16.62 -2.10 13.08
CA ILE A 503 15.65 -2.52 14.10
C ILE A 503 15.03 -1.27 14.71
N PRO A 504 13.71 -1.05 14.55
CA PRO A 504 12.99 0.02 15.23
C PRO A 504 12.14 -0.49 16.42
N ASP A 505 12.59 -1.48 17.19
CA ASP A 505 11.74 -2.22 18.13
C ASP A 505 11.67 -1.55 19.51
N LYS A 506 10.52 -0.95 19.84
CA LYS A 506 10.33 -0.29 21.15
C LYS A 506 10.12 -1.26 22.31
N TYR A 507 9.77 -2.52 22.04
CA TYR A 507 9.39 -3.48 23.07
C TYR A 507 10.61 -4.22 23.68
N GLN A 508 11.82 -3.90 23.22
CA GLN A 508 13.05 -4.42 23.81
C GLN A 508 13.46 -3.65 25.08
N GLY A 509 14.10 -4.34 26.01
CA GLY A 509 14.54 -3.76 27.30
C GLY A 509 15.81 -2.91 27.21
N ASP A 510 16.42 -2.80 26.03
CA ASP A 510 17.66 -2.05 25.76
C ASP A 510 17.50 -0.56 26.15
N THR A 511 18.61 0.05 26.57
CA THR A 511 18.68 1.48 26.90
C THR A 511 19.59 2.16 25.87
N PRO A 512 19.03 2.80 24.82
CA PRO A 512 19.81 3.36 23.72
C PRO A 512 20.79 4.46 24.14
N ASP A 513 20.45 5.18 25.22
CA ASP A 513 21.25 6.26 25.75
C ASP A 513 21.19 6.27 27.28
N SER A 514 22.35 6.09 27.91
CA SER A 514 22.49 6.12 29.37
C SER A 514 22.07 7.45 30.00
N ALA A 515 22.10 8.57 29.25
CA ALA A 515 21.62 9.86 29.74
C ALA A 515 20.10 9.94 29.84
N ASN A 516 19.38 9.01 29.18
CA ASN A 516 17.93 8.97 29.10
C ASN A 516 17.38 7.57 29.44
N PRO A 517 17.59 7.06 30.67
CA PRO A 517 17.36 5.66 31.03
C PRO A 517 15.89 5.21 31.00
N THR A 518 14.94 6.14 30.95
CA THR A 518 13.50 5.86 30.85
C THR A 518 13.04 5.58 29.42
N ILE A 519 13.85 5.95 28.42
CA ILE A 519 13.60 5.62 27.02
C ILE A 519 14.19 4.25 26.76
N LYS A 520 13.31 3.30 26.44
CA LYS A 520 13.64 1.89 26.15
C LYS A 520 13.34 1.54 24.70
N GLY A 521 14.06 0.54 24.21
CA GLY A 521 13.89 -0.02 22.87
C GLY A 521 15.23 -0.31 22.20
N ARG A 522 15.19 -1.13 21.17
CA ARG A 522 16.34 -1.44 20.32
C ARG A 522 16.20 -0.68 19.01
N TYR A 523 17.06 0.31 18.83
CA TYR A 523 17.07 1.21 17.66
C TYR A 523 18.41 1.12 16.94
N TRP A 524 18.53 0.16 16.02
CA TRP A 524 19.81 -0.16 15.36
C TRP A 524 19.83 0.19 13.88
N TYR A 525 20.98 0.67 13.41
CA TYR A 525 21.32 0.91 12.00
C TYR A 525 22.65 0.23 11.67
N MET A 526 22.59 -0.85 10.88
CA MET A 526 23.73 -1.71 10.57
C MET A 526 23.89 -1.85 9.04
N PRO A 527 24.57 -0.90 8.37
CA PRO A 527 24.70 -0.88 6.90
C PRO A 527 25.68 -1.93 6.34
N LEU A 528 26.35 -2.68 7.22
CA LEU A 528 27.33 -3.71 6.90
C LEU A 528 26.99 -5.06 7.56
N ALA A 529 25.72 -5.28 7.90
CA ALA A 529 25.27 -6.55 8.44
C ALA A 529 25.47 -7.69 7.42
N THR A 530 25.41 -8.93 7.89
CA THR A 530 25.51 -10.13 7.05
C THR A 530 24.34 -11.07 7.32
N ALA A 531 23.77 -11.66 6.28
CA ALA A 531 22.82 -12.76 6.39
C ALA A 531 23.24 -13.94 5.53
N LYS A 532 22.69 -15.13 5.82
CA LYS A 532 22.99 -16.34 5.05
C LYS A 532 22.27 -16.27 3.71
N THR A 533 22.88 -16.81 2.67
CA THR A 533 22.28 -16.76 1.32
C THR A 533 20.93 -17.48 1.24
N SER A 534 20.69 -18.45 2.13
CA SER A 534 19.44 -19.20 2.22
C SER A 534 18.31 -18.44 2.95
N ASP A 535 18.60 -17.33 3.64
CA ASP A 535 17.58 -16.45 4.21
C ASP A 535 16.89 -15.67 3.07
N ALA A 536 15.68 -15.15 3.32
CA ALA A 536 14.99 -14.26 2.39
C ALA A 536 14.84 -12.85 2.98
N ASN A 537 15.35 -11.85 2.27
CA ASN A 537 15.28 -10.43 2.64
C ASN A 537 14.77 -9.61 1.45
N ALA A 538 14.34 -8.38 1.70
CA ALA A 538 13.87 -7.50 0.64
C ALA A 538 15.02 -6.93 -0.19
N CYS A 539 14.68 -6.37 -1.35
CA CYS A 539 15.60 -5.78 -2.31
C CYS A 539 15.19 -4.34 -2.63
N ARG A 540 16.16 -3.44 -2.78
CA ARG A 540 15.94 -2.08 -3.30
C ARG A 540 16.91 -1.82 -4.43
N CYS A 541 16.39 -1.37 -5.56
CA CYS A 541 17.20 -1.20 -6.76
C CYS A 541 17.77 0.21 -6.88
N ILE A 542 18.91 0.30 -7.56
CA ILE A 542 19.49 1.55 -8.10
C ILE A 542 19.40 1.54 -9.62
N LYS A 543 19.42 2.72 -10.22
CA LYS A 543 19.51 2.87 -11.68
C LYS A 543 20.80 2.19 -12.14
N ASP A 544 20.67 1.30 -13.10
CA ASP A 544 21.83 0.60 -13.65
C ASP A 544 22.69 1.61 -14.44
N PRO A 545 23.96 1.83 -14.07
CA PRO A 545 24.80 2.81 -14.76
C PRO A 545 25.32 2.34 -16.12
N LEU A 546 24.99 1.12 -16.57
CA LEU A 546 25.59 0.50 -17.77
C LEU A 546 24.60 -0.03 -18.81
N PHE A 547 23.30 -0.17 -18.51
CA PHE A 547 22.35 -0.84 -19.43
C PHE A 547 22.28 -0.23 -20.83
N GLN A 548 22.34 1.11 -20.94
CA GLN A 548 22.38 1.81 -22.23
C GLN A 548 23.79 1.80 -22.85
N LEU A 549 24.83 1.97 -22.02
CA LEU A 549 26.21 2.09 -22.49
C LEU A 549 26.80 0.78 -23.00
N ASN A 550 26.34 -0.34 -22.45
CA ASN A 550 26.83 -1.68 -22.78
C ASN A 550 25.77 -2.50 -23.54
N ASP A 551 24.81 -1.83 -24.16
CA ASP A 551 23.81 -2.37 -25.10
C ASP A 551 23.00 -3.58 -24.56
N TYR A 552 22.44 -3.43 -23.36
CA TYR A 552 21.50 -4.40 -22.78
C TYR A 552 20.22 -3.73 -22.26
N ASP A 553 19.75 -2.69 -22.96
CA ASP A 553 18.46 -2.06 -22.70
C ASP A 553 17.32 -2.84 -23.38
N PHE A 554 16.36 -3.30 -22.58
CA PHE A 554 15.16 -4.04 -23.01
C PHE A 554 13.89 -3.30 -22.58
N PRO A 555 13.48 -2.24 -23.31
CA PRO A 555 12.26 -1.50 -23.00
C PRO A 555 11.04 -2.43 -22.92
N THR A 556 10.14 -2.13 -21.98
CA THR A 556 8.89 -2.85 -21.85
C THR A 556 8.02 -2.60 -23.07
N GLU A 557 7.49 -3.68 -23.63
CA GLU A 557 6.48 -3.62 -24.67
C GLU A 557 5.11 -3.66 -24.02
N TYR A 558 4.20 -2.81 -24.49
CA TYR A 558 2.89 -2.61 -23.87
C TYR A 558 1.77 -3.13 -24.78
N ILE A 559 0.66 -3.52 -24.15
CA ILE A 559 -0.57 -3.88 -24.84
C ILE A 559 -1.34 -2.58 -25.14
N ASP A 560 -1.78 -2.43 -26.39
CA ASP A 560 -2.62 -1.30 -26.81
C ASP A 560 -3.88 -1.20 -25.92
N PRO A 561 -4.34 0.03 -25.60
CA PRO A 561 -5.48 0.22 -24.72
C PRO A 561 -6.77 -0.32 -25.34
N ASN A 562 -7.54 -1.07 -24.55
CA ASN A 562 -8.99 -1.16 -24.75
C ASN A 562 -9.64 0.05 -24.06
N SER A 563 -10.88 0.36 -24.43
CA SER A 563 -11.63 1.45 -23.81
C SER A 563 -11.93 1.15 -22.33
N GLU A 564 -11.08 1.64 -21.42
CA GLU A 564 -11.36 1.68 -19.98
C GLU A 564 -11.92 3.05 -19.55
N TYR A 565 -12.68 3.05 -18.46
CA TYR A 565 -13.34 4.25 -17.93
C TYR A 565 -13.20 4.33 -16.41
N THR A 566 -12.33 5.22 -15.92
CA THR A 566 -12.03 5.38 -14.48
C THR A 566 -12.53 6.72 -13.91
N VAL A 567 -13.17 7.56 -14.74
CA VAL A 567 -13.58 8.92 -14.37
C VAL A 567 -14.57 8.91 -13.20
N GLY A 568 -14.20 9.57 -12.10
CA GLY A 568 -15.04 9.70 -10.91
C GLY A 568 -15.12 8.45 -10.03
N LEU A 569 -14.21 7.48 -10.20
CA LEU A 569 -14.12 6.30 -9.34
C LEU A 569 -13.99 6.66 -7.84
N ASP A 570 -13.22 7.72 -7.55
CA ASP A 570 -12.96 8.23 -6.20
C ASP A 570 -14.06 9.22 -5.69
N ASN A 571 -15.11 9.50 -6.47
CA ASN A 571 -16.20 10.38 -6.02
C ASN A 571 -16.91 9.81 -4.77
N PRO A 572 -17.48 10.64 -3.87
CA PRO A 572 -18.11 10.16 -2.64
C PRO A 572 -19.40 9.36 -2.90
N ASN A 573 -19.76 8.50 -1.95
CA ASN A 573 -21.06 7.79 -1.94
C ASN A 573 -22.15 8.55 -1.20
N THR A 574 -21.76 9.50 -0.34
CA THR A 574 -22.68 10.33 0.45
C THR A 574 -22.50 11.79 0.10
N TYR A 575 -23.60 12.47 -0.19
CA TYR A 575 -23.66 13.91 -0.42
C TYR A 575 -24.36 14.57 0.77
N HIS A 576 -23.60 15.39 1.49
CA HIS A 576 -24.05 16.07 2.70
C HIS A 576 -24.35 17.55 2.42
N ILE A 577 -25.45 18.04 3.00
CA ILE A 577 -25.75 19.47 3.08
C ILE A 577 -26.48 19.78 4.40
N VAL A 578 -26.47 21.05 4.81
CA VAL A 578 -27.32 21.54 5.91
C VAL A 578 -28.63 22.06 5.33
N LYS A 579 -29.76 21.79 5.98
CA LYS A 579 -31.05 22.30 5.54
C LYS A 579 -31.00 23.82 5.36
N ALA A 580 -31.67 24.30 4.32
CA ALA A 580 -31.73 25.71 3.97
C ALA A 580 -33.17 26.22 4.05
N GLU A 581 -33.33 27.52 4.35
CA GLU A 581 -34.64 28.18 4.38
C GLU A 581 -35.31 28.22 3.00
N VAL A 582 -34.50 28.11 1.95
CA VAL A 582 -34.93 28.03 0.55
C VAL A 582 -34.59 26.66 -0.01
N SER A 583 -35.32 26.23 -1.04
CA SER A 583 -34.98 25.03 -1.78
C SER A 583 -33.57 25.11 -2.36
N SER A 584 -32.87 23.97 -2.35
CA SER A 584 -31.49 23.84 -2.84
C SER A 584 -31.36 22.60 -3.70
N THR A 585 -30.35 22.56 -4.56
CA THR A 585 -30.09 21.42 -5.45
C THR A 585 -28.72 20.81 -5.15
N ILE A 586 -28.67 19.48 -5.08
CA ILE A 586 -27.41 18.71 -5.08
C ILE A 586 -27.21 18.15 -6.49
N GLU A 587 -26.01 18.32 -7.04
CA GLU A 587 -25.62 17.68 -8.30
C GLU A 587 -24.66 16.52 -8.04
N ILE A 588 -24.97 15.34 -8.59
CA ILE A 588 -24.20 14.11 -8.42
C ILE A 588 -23.72 13.62 -9.78
N PRO A 589 -22.41 13.58 -10.06
CA PRO A 589 -21.88 13.01 -11.30
C PRO A 589 -22.20 11.51 -11.40
N VAL A 590 -22.73 11.08 -12.56
CA VAL A 590 -23.09 9.67 -12.78
C VAL A 590 -21.88 8.78 -13.10
N THR A 591 -20.72 9.40 -13.42
CA THR A 591 -19.53 8.71 -13.93
C THR A 591 -19.02 7.61 -13.00
N LYS A 592 -19.20 7.77 -11.67
CA LYS A 592 -18.82 6.75 -10.69
C LYS A 592 -19.49 5.41 -10.99
N ALA A 593 -20.77 5.40 -11.35
CA ALA A 593 -21.51 4.17 -11.65
C ALA A 593 -20.84 3.36 -12.77
N PHE A 594 -20.47 4.04 -13.86
CA PHE A 594 -19.81 3.43 -15.02
C PHE A 594 -18.38 2.97 -14.71
N SER A 595 -17.64 3.77 -13.94
CA SER A 595 -16.29 3.40 -13.53
C SER A 595 -16.29 2.19 -12.60
N VAL A 596 -17.16 2.14 -11.58
CA VAL A 596 -17.20 0.99 -10.66
C VAL A 596 -17.69 -0.26 -11.38
N GLN A 597 -18.73 -0.14 -12.22
CA GLN A 597 -19.27 -1.26 -13.01
C GLN A 597 -18.20 -1.88 -13.92
N SER A 598 -17.49 -1.05 -14.71
CA SER A 598 -16.48 -1.54 -15.64
C SER A 598 -15.20 -2.04 -14.97
N GLN A 599 -14.77 -1.39 -13.88
CA GLN A 599 -13.46 -1.65 -13.29
C GLN A 599 -13.47 -2.67 -12.15
N ILE A 600 -14.52 -2.67 -11.32
CA ILE A 600 -14.57 -3.46 -10.07
C ILE A 600 -15.62 -4.57 -10.15
N LEU A 601 -16.78 -4.30 -10.77
CA LEU A 601 -17.89 -5.26 -10.86
C LEU A 601 -17.80 -6.18 -12.08
N ASN A 602 -16.71 -6.11 -12.84
CA ASN A 602 -16.45 -6.94 -14.02
C ASN A 602 -17.56 -6.83 -15.09
N ASN A 603 -18.10 -5.63 -15.30
CA ASN A 603 -19.13 -5.33 -16.30
C ASN A 603 -18.64 -4.27 -17.30
N PRO A 604 -17.72 -4.61 -18.23
CA PRO A 604 -17.23 -3.67 -19.23
C PRO A 604 -18.32 -3.23 -20.23
N ASP A 605 -19.37 -4.03 -20.43
CA ASP A 605 -20.48 -3.74 -21.35
C ASP A 605 -21.32 -2.52 -20.94
N ILE A 606 -21.20 -2.07 -19.69
CA ILE A 606 -21.79 -0.81 -19.21
C ILE A 606 -21.28 0.41 -20.00
N LEU A 607 -20.13 0.29 -20.67
CA LEU A 607 -19.51 1.34 -21.47
C LEU A 607 -20.04 1.40 -22.92
N ASN A 608 -20.94 0.49 -23.31
CA ASN A 608 -21.65 0.57 -24.59
C ASN A 608 -22.68 1.71 -24.56
N THR A 609 -22.85 2.43 -25.68
CA THR A 609 -23.79 3.57 -25.76
C THR A 609 -25.23 3.19 -25.43
N SER A 610 -25.65 1.96 -25.70
CA SER A 610 -26.96 1.42 -25.31
C SER A 610 -27.19 1.37 -23.80
N SER A 611 -26.12 1.41 -23.00
CA SER A 611 -26.16 1.40 -21.53
C SER A 611 -26.32 2.80 -20.94
N PHE A 612 -26.23 3.87 -21.74
CA PHE A 612 -26.39 5.25 -21.24
C PHE A 612 -27.10 6.18 -22.23
N ASN A 613 -27.91 5.63 -23.11
CA ASN A 613 -28.69 6.39 -24.08
C ASN A 613 -30.02 6.93 -23.51
N ASP A 614 -30.47 6.48 -22.34
CA ASP A 614 -31.69 6.95 -21.69
C ASP A 614 -31.60 6.80 -20.16
N LEU A 615 -30.66 7.51 -19.54
CA LEU A 615 -30.46 7.46 -18.10
C LEU A 615 -31.71 7.91 -17.34
N LYS A 616 -32.07 7.15 -16.30
CA LYS A 616 -33.18 7.42 -15.38
C LYS A 616 -32.69 7.50 -13.94
N VAL A 617 -33.37 8.30 -13.12
CA VAL A 617 -33.11 8.40 -11.68
C VAL A 617 -34.38 8.04 -10.91
N ASN A 618 -34.21 7.39 -9.75
CA ASN A 618 -35.29 7.22 -8.78
C ASN A 618 -34.83 7.63 -7.37
N VAL A 619 -35.75 8.16 -6.56
CA VAL A 619 -35.58 8.13 -5.10
C VAL A 619 -36.02 6.74 -4.63
N LEU A 620 -35.07 5.88 -4.28
CA LEU A 620 -35.40 4.53 -3.80
C LEU A 620 -36.18 4.60 -2.49
N TRP A 621 -35.67 5.37 -1.53
CA TRP A 621 -36.35 5.62 -0.27
C TRP A 621 -35.90 6.94 0.38
N THR A 622 -36.74 7.47 1.27
CA THR A 622 -36.45 8.64 2.12
C THR A 622 -37.01 8.46 3.54
N THR A 623 -36.37 9.05 4.56
CA THR A 623 -36.94 9.14 5.92
C THR A 623 -37.99 10.24 6.04
N ASN A 624 -38.08 11.13 5.05
CA ASN A 624 -38.99 12.28 5.05
C ASN A 624 -39.50 12.50 3.62
N ALA A 625 -40.81 12.33 3.41
CA ALA A 625 -41.44 12.45 2.09
C ALA A 625 -41.36 13.88 1.50
N ASP A 626 -41.19 14.90 2.35
CA ASP A 626 -41.04 16.29 1.91
C ASP A 626 -39.58 16.66 1.59
N LEU A 627 -38.62 15.76 1.84
CA LEU A 627 -37.18 16.05 1.71
C LEU A 627 -36.77 16.37 0.27
N ILE A 628 -37.27 15.58 -0.69
CA ILE A 628 -36.90 15.68 -2.10
C ILE A 628 -38.17 16.03 -2.89
N ASN A 629 -38.20 17.25 -3.43
CA ASN A 629 -39.31 17.74 -4.23
C ASN A 629 -39.33 17.09 -5.62
N SER A 630 -38.14 16.97 -6.23
CA SER A 630 -37.97 16.34 -7.53
C SER A 630 -36.54 15.86 -7.77
N VAL A 631 -36.39 14.87 -8.64
CA VAL A 631 -35.09 14.40 -9.14
C VAL A 631 -35.11 14.33 -10.66
N ASN A 632 -34.05 14.78 -11.31
CA ASN A 632 -33.90 14.71 -12.76
C ASN A 632 -32.46 14.37 -13.15
N ILE A 633 -32.24 13.92 -14.38
CA ILE A 633 -30.89 13.75 -14.93
C ILE A 633 -30.62 14.89 -15.92
N ILE A 634 -29.57 15.64 -15.64
CA ILE A 634 -28.95 16.57 -16.58
C ILE A 634 -28.19 15.73 -17.61
N ASN A 635 -28.43 15.97 -18.90
CA ASN A 635 -27.89 15.19 -20.00
C ASN A 635 -28.20 13.67 -19.87
N PRO A 636 -29.46 13.25 -20.00
CA PRO A 636 -29.86 11.85 -19.80
C PRO A 636 -29.42 10.91 -20.94
N SER A 637 -28.98 11.43 -22.08
CA SER A 637 -28.64 10.64 -23.26
C SER A 637 -27.31 11.09 -23.87
N PRO A 638 -26.18 10.97 -23.14
CA PRO A 638 -24.86 11.31 -23.68
C PRO A 638 -24.54 10.50 -24.93
N GLY A 639 -23.98 11.16 -25.95
CA GLY A 639 -23.66 10.54 -27.24
C GLY A 639 -22.39 9.69 -27.26
N SER A 640 -21.54 9.82 -26.24
CA SER A 640 -20.26 9.12 -26.13
C SER A 640 -19.82 8.95 -24.66
N LEU A 641 -18.81 8.09 -24.43
CA LEU A 641 -18.18 7.95 -23.12
C LEU A 641 -17.58 9.27 -22.59
N THR A 642 -17.09 10.13 -23.48
CA THR A 642 -16.55 11.44 -23.08
C THR A 642 -17.66 12.35 -22.56
N ASP A 643 -18.85 12.27 -23.17
CA ASP A 643 -20.01 13.09 -22.81
C ASP A 643 -20.67 12.66 -21.49
N LEU A 644 -20.41 11.43 -21.01
CA LEU A 644 -20.88 10.97 -19.69
C LEU A 644 -20.41 11.88 -18.55
N SER A 645 -19.26 12.54 -18.70
CA SER A 645 -18.74 13.50 -17.71
C SER A 645 -19.66 14.70 -17.49
N ASN A 646 -20.54 15.01 -18.45
CA ASN A 646 -21.53 16.08 -18.37
C ASN A 646 -22.87 15.62 -17.79
N SER A 647 -23.06 14.31 -17.58
CA SER A 647 -24.30 13.77 -17.03
C SER A 647 -24.30 13.78 -15.50
N LYS A 648 -25.35 14.36 -14.92
CA LYS A 648 -25.48 14.53 -13.47
C LYS A 648 -26.90 14.28 -13.00
N ILE A 649 -27.07 13.70 -11.82
CA ILE A 649 -28.36 13.69 -11.13
C ILE A 649 -28.51 15.04 -10.41
N ALA A 650 -29.60 15.74 -10.70
CA ALA A 650 -30.02 16.93 -9.96
C ALA A 650 -31.10 16.55 -8.95
N VAL A 651 -30.77 16.64 -7.65
CA VAL A 651 -31.67 16.35 -6.54
C VAL A 651 -32.16 17.67 -5.95
N ASN A 652 -33.44 18.00 -6.14
CA ASN A 652 -34.03 19.24 -5.63
C ASN A 652 -34.65 19.01 -4.25
N LEU A 653 -34.10 19.69 -3.26
CA LEU A 653 -34.48 19.56 -1.86
C LEU A 653 -35.59 20.53 -1.46
N GLY A 654 -36.50 20.06 -0.61
CA GLY A 654 -37.51 20.87 0.04
C GLY A 654 -36.91 21.90 1.00
N ALA A 655 -37.47 23.12 1.00
CA ALA A 655 -37.09 24.16 1.96
C ALA A 655 -37.37 23.71 3.40
N ASN A 656 -36.43 23.98 4.32
CA ASN A 656 -36.50 23.64 5.75
C ASN A 656 -36.64 22.15 6.06
N GLN A 657 -36.30 21.26 5.13
CA GLN A 657 -36.37 19.80 5.33
C GLN A 657 -35.00 19.22 5.68
N SER A 658 -34.98 18.28 6.63
CA SER A 658 -33.83 17.43 6.95
C SER A 658 -34.26 15.96 6.90
N GLY A 659 -33.28 15.07 6.75
CA GLY A 659 -33.52 13.65 6.60
C GLY A 659 -32.46 12.95 5.77
N ASN A 660 -32.74 11.69 5.47
CA ASN A 660 -31.90 10.84 4.65
C ASN A 660 -32.70 10.30 3.47
N ALA A 661 -32.06 10.15 2.34
CA ALA A 661 -32.61 9.44 1.20
C ALA A 661 -31.53 8.64 0.46
N VAL A 662 -31.95 7.65 -0.31
CA VAL A 662 -31.09 6.96 -1.27
C VAL A 662 -31.64 7.19 -2.67
N VAL A 663 -30.79 7.70 -3.56
CA VAL A 663 -31.11 7.89 -4.98
C VAL A 663 -30.37 6.85 -5.83
N THR A 664 -31.02 6.35 -6.88
CA THR A 664 -30.51 5.27 -7.74
C THR A 664 -30.45 5.71 -9.19
N LEU A 665 -29.41 5.28 -9.91
CA LEU A 665 -29.26 5.46 -11.35
C LEU A 665 -29.67 4.18 -12.10
N HIS A 666 -30.38 4.36 -13.21
CA HIS A 666 -30.83 3.30 -14.11
C HIS A 666 -30.69 3.76 -15.57
N ASN A 667 -30.98 2.88 -16.54
CA ASN A 667 -31.09 3.22 -17.96
C ASN A 667 -32.39 2.65 -18.55
N GLY A 668 -33.08 3.41 -19.39
CA GLY A 668 -34.37 3.12 -20.02
C GLY A 668 -35.58 3.23 -19.07
N SER A 669 -35.54 2.53 -17.93
CA SER A 669 -36.63 2.49 -16.95
C SER A 669 -36.09 2.48 -15.52
N ILE A 670 -36.82 3.10 -14.59
CA ILE A 670 -36.52 3.02 -13.15
C ILE A 670 -36.75 1.62 -12.56
N ALA A 671 -37.43 0.73 -13.29
CA ALA A 671 -37.61 -0.67 -12.92
C ALA A 671 -36.46 -1.59 -13.40
N ASN A 672 -35.56 -1.08 -14.26
CA ASN A 672 -34.37 -1.82 -14.67
C ASN A 672 -33.35 -1.86 -13.52
N PRO A 673 -32.33 -2.74 -13.57
CA PRO A 673 -31.32 -2.85 -12.52
C PRO A 673 -30.66 -1.51 -12.16
N VAL A 674 -30.37 -1.32 -10.88
CA VAL A 674 -29.66 -0.13 -10.39
C VAL A 674 -28.20 -0.23 -10.81
N TYR A 675 -27.68 0.80 -11.48
CA TYR A 675 -26.27 0.89 -11.83
C TYR A 675 -25.40 1.29 -10.64
N TRP A 676 -25.90 2.22 -9.84
CA TRP A 676 -25.29 2.68 -8.58
C TRP A 676 -26.30 3.48 -7.76
N SER A 677 -26.00 3.66 -6.47
CA SER A 677 -26.81 4.43 -5.54
C SER A 677 -25.97 5.34 -4.64
N TRP A 678 -26.55 6.47 -4.27
CA TRP A 678 -25.93 7.48 -3.40
C TRP A 678 -26.84 7.83 -2.23
N HIS A 679 -26.22 8.08 -1.07
CA HIS A 679 -26.89 8.55 0.13
C HIS A 679 -26.94 10.08 0.13
N ILE A 680 -28.15 10.63 0.19
CA ILE A 680 -28.40 12.05 0.38
C ILE A 680 -28.62 12.29 1.88
N TRP A 681 -27.77 13.12 2.48
CA TRP A 681 -27.78 13.37 3.91
C TRP A 681 -27.97 14.86 4.20
N VAL A 682 -29.19 15.24 4.57
CA VAL A 682 -29.55 16.63 4.89
C VAL A 682 -29.67 16.78 6.40
N THR A 683 -28.82 17.61 6.97
CA THR A 683 -28.67 17.79 8.42
C THR A 683 -29.33 19.08 8.91
N ASP A 684 -29.73 19.12 10.18
CA ASP A 684 -30.22 20.33 10.85
C ASP A 684 -29.08 21.30 11.18
N THR A 685 -27.87 20.78 11.38
CA THR A 685 -26.68 21.53 11.81
C THR A 685 -25.46 21.10 11.00
N THR A 686 -24.50 22.01 10.81
CA THR A 686 -23.21 21.69 10.17
C THR A 686 -22.51 20.56 10.91
N ILE A 687 -21.86 19.66 10.17
CA ILE A 687 -21.00 18.64 10.76
C ILE A 687 -19.81 19.33 11.43
N GLU A 688 -19.65 19.10 12.72
CA GLU A 688 -18.50 19.54 13.49
C GLU A 688 -17.51 18.39 13.72
N SER A 689 -16.35 18.73 14.29
CA SER A 689 -15.27 17.79 14.57
C SER A 689 -14.92 17.73 16.06
N ASN A 690 -14.57 16.54 16.53
CA ASN A 690 -13.88 16.33 17.81
C ASN A 690 -12.46 15.82 17.55
N ILE A 691 -11.45 16.48 18.11
CA ILE A 691 -10.05 16.09 17.95
C ILE A 691 -9.56 15.41 19.23
N TYR A 692 -9.04 14.20 19.09
CA TYR A 692 -8.48 13.45 20.20
C TYR A 692 -7.10 12.92 19.84
N ALA A 693 -6.15 13.10 20.77
CA ALA A 693 -4.85 12.47 20.74
C ALA A 693 -4.80 11.44 21.86
N THR A 694 -4.39 10.21 21.55
CA THR A 694 -4.44 9.10 22.51
C THR A 694 -3.56 9.32 23.73
N GLU A 695 -2.41 9.96 23.52
CA GLU A 695 -1.46 10.34 24.55
C GLU A 695 -0.43 11.36 24.02
N THR A 696 0.44 11.86 24.90
CA THR A 696 1.49 12.84 24.57
C THR A 696 2.85 12.13 24.42
N PRO A 697 3.54 12.28 23.27
CA PRO A 697 4.88 11.73 23.07
C PRO A 697 5.94 12.26 24.05
N ASN A 698 7.01 11.49 24.24
CA ASN A 698 8.18 11.92 25.00
C ASN A 698 8.95 13.04 24.26
N ALA A 699 8.99 14.24 24.82
CA ALA A 699 9.61 15.41 24.21
C ALA A 699 11.15 15.32 24.06
N ILE A 700 11.82 14.47 24.84
CA ILE A 700 13.27 14.27 24.76
C ILE A 700 13.65 13.35 23.60
N ALA A 701 12.73 12.47 23.20
CA ALA A 701 12.92 11.46 22.15
C ALA A 701 12.68 12.04 20.74
N THR A 702 13.29 13.17 20.40
CA THR A 702 13.04 13.88 19.12
C THR A 702 13.38 13.08 17.87
N ASN A 703 14.23 12.05 17.97
CA ASN A 703 14.57 11.13 16.89
C ASN A 703 13.65 9.91 16.83
N TYR A 704 12.88 9.62 17.89
CA TYR A 704 11.88 8.56 17.90
C TYR A 704 10.49 9.20 17.76
N VAL A 705 10.01 9.26 16.53
CA VAL A 705 8.78 9.96 16.19
C VAL A 705 7.62 9.37 16.98
N ASN A 706 6.91 10.22 17.72
CA ASN A 706 5.76 9.85 18.54
C ASN A 706 6.05 8.76 19.59
N TYR A 707 7.28 8.70 20.13
CA TYR A 707 7.63 7.69 21.12
C TYR A 707 6.82 7.80 22.42
N VAL A 708 6.25 6.67 22.81
CA VAL A 708 5.67 6.41 24.12
C VAL A 708 6.08 5.01 24.61
N PRO A 709 6.13 4.75 25.93
CA PRO A 709 6.59 3.47 26.46
C PRO A 709 5.70 2.27 26.10
N LYS A 710 4.42 2.51 25.83
CA LYS A 710 3.42 1.46 25.52
C LYS A 710 2.51 1.96 24.40
N GLY A 711 2.31 1.13 23.37
CA GLY A 711 1.36 1.45 22.30
C GLY A 711 1.80 2.57 21.35
N ASP A 712 0.90 2.95 20.46
CA ASP A 712 1.11 3.99 19.44
C ASP A 712 0.33 5.28 19.77
N VAL A 713 0.87 6.41 19.31
CA VAL A 713 0.19 7.71 19.43
C VAL A 713 -0.60 7.99 18.17
N LEU A 714 -1.90 8.18 18.32
CA LEU A 714 -2.81 8.56 17.23
C LEU A 714 -3.37 9.95 17.51
N LYS A 715 -3.64 10.70 16.43
CA LYS A 715 -4.34 11.99 16.50
C LYS A 715 -5.44 12.03 15.46
N THR A 716 -6.66 11.83 15.94
CA THR A 716 -7.84 11.63 15.09
C THR A 716 -8.80 12.79 15.21
N GLU A 717 -9.37 13.19 14.09
CA GLU A 717 -10.45 14.17 14.01
C GLU A 717 -11.74 13.44 13.60
N PHE A 718 -12.62 13.22 14.57
CA PHE A 718 -13.89 12.50 14.39
C PHE A 718 -14.98 13.46 13.96
N MET A 719 -15.91 12.99 13.12
CA MET A 719 -17.23 13.63 13.02
C MET A 719 -17.90 13.66 14.41
N ASP A 720 -18.64 14.72 14.68
CA ASP A 720 -19.46 14.87 15.90
C ASP A 720 -20.68 13.91 15.97
N ARG A 721 -21.00 13.22 14.87
CA ARG A 721 -22.18 12.36 14.74
C ARG A 721 -21.92 11.12 13.89
N ASN A 722 -22.81 10.14 14.03
CA ASN A 722 -22.80 8.95 13.16
C ASN A 722 -23.38 9.30 11.79
N LEU A 723 -22.97 8.55 10.76
CA LEU A 723 -23.46 8.74 9.40
C LEU A 723 -24.99 8.57 9.35
N GLY A 724 -25.66 9.53 8.70
CA GLY A 724 -27.12 9.59 8.59
C GLY A 724 -27.85 10.23 9.78
N ALA A 725 -27.16 10.70 10.81
CA ALA A 725 -27.77 11.46 11.90
C ALA A 725 -28.06 12.89 11.46
N VAL A 726 -29.28 13.40 11.67
CA VAL A 726 -29.63 14.76 11.21
C VAL A 726 -29.12 15.85 12.16
N ASP A 727 -28.85 15.52 13.43
CA ASP A 727 -28.18 16.40 14.40
C ASP A 727 -27.13 15.64 15.23
N ALA A 728 -26.24 16.36 15.91
CA ALA A 728 -25.25 15.76 16.81
C ALA A 728 -25.90 15.28 18.11
N PHE A 729 -25.32 14.24 18.75
CA PHE A 729 -25.77 13.82 20.07
C PHE A 729 -25.46 14.94 21.09
N PRO A 730 -26.46 15.48 21.81
CA PRO A 730 -26.29 16.67 22.61
C PRO A 730 -25.42 16.41 23.84
N VAL A 731 -24.80 17.47 24.36
CA VAL A 731 -24.40 17.50 25.77
C VAL A 731 -25.67 17.48 26.60
N VAL A 732 -25.82 16.49 27.48
CA VAL A 732 -27.00 16.34 28.33
C VAL A 732 -26.69 16.83 29.74
N ALA A 733 -27.45 17.82 30.21
CA ALA A 733 -27.22 18.45 31.51
C ALA A 733 -27.42 17.47 32.69
N ASN A 734 -28.49 16.67 32.63
CA ASN A 734 -28.74 15.58 33.56
C ASN A 734 -28.90 14.25 32.78
N PRO A 735 -27.84 13.42 32.68
CA PRO A 735 -27.89 12.16 31.93
C PRO A 735 -28.94 11.16 32.41
N LEU A 736 -29.50 11.30 33.61
CA LEU A 736 -30.55 10.43 34.14
C LEU A 736 -31.96 10.95 33.87
N ALA A 737 -32.10 12.23 33.51
CA ALA A 737 -33.39 12.85 33.21
C ALA A 737 -33.21 13.94 32.13
N PRO A 738 -33.04 13.53 30.85
CA PRO A 738 -32.95 14.49 29.75
C PRO A 738 -34.23 15.33 29.63
N THR A 739 -34.07 16.61 29.29
CA THR A 739 -35.16 17.53 28.99
C THR A 739 -35.84 17.18 27.66
N VAL A 740 -37.04 17.71 27.42
CA VAL A 740 -37.78 17.52 26.16
C VAL A 740 -36.95 17.93 24.94
N GLN A 741 -36.22 19.05 25.03
CA GLN A 741 -35.38 19.54 23.93
C GLN A 741 -34.16 18.65 23.69
N GLU A 742 -33.53 18.14 24.75
CA GLU A 742 -32.45 17.17 24.63
C GLU A 742 -32.94 15.85 24.02
N TYR A 743 -34.14 15.37 24.37
CA TYR A 743 -34.74 14.18 23.77
C TYR A 743 -34.92 14.30 22.25
N LEU A 744 -35.39 15.46 21.77
CA LEU A 744 -35.54 15.70 20.33
C LEU A 744 -34.18 15.59 19.60
N LYS A 745 -33.11 16.14 20.19
CA LYS A 745 -31.75 16.02 19.64
C LYS A 745 -31.20 14.59 19.74
N ILE A 746 -31.45 13.88 20.84
CA ILE A 746 -31.08 12.47 20.98
C ILE A 746 -31.74 11.63 19.88
N LYS A 747 -33.03 11.85 19.62
CA LYS A 747 -33.76 11.20 18.52
C LYS A 747 -33.12 11.50 17.16
N ALA A 748 -32.86 12.77 16.87
CA ALA A 748 -32.21 13.25 15.65
C ALA A 748 -30.78 12.69 15.45
N SER A 749 -30.10 12.31 16.54
CA SER A 749 -28.71 11.83 16.51
C SER A 749 -28.52 10.35 16.15
N THR A 750 -29.60 9.57 15.99
CA THR A 750 -29.56 8.10 15.87
C THR A 750 -28.62 7.59 14.75
N GLY A 751 -28.67 8.19 13.56
CA GLY A 751 -27.91 7.71 12.40
C GLY A 751 -28.45 6.41 11.77
N LEU A 752 -27.76 5.94 10.73
CA LEU A 752 -28.12 4.75 9.94
C LEU A 752 -27.13 3.61 10.17
N GLN A 753 -27.55 2.38 9.89
CA GLN A 753 -26.72 1.17 10.00
C GLN A 753 -26.10 0.80 8.65
N TYR A 754 -24.95 0.13 8.69
CA TYR A 754 -24.22 -0.37 7.54
C TYR A 754 -23.70 -1.77 7.85
N GLN A 755 -23.69 -2.64 6.85
CA GLN A 755 -22.94 -3.90 6.92
C GLN A 755 -21.48 -3.62 6.59
N TRP A 756 -20.57 -4.36 7.22
CA TRP A 756 -19.14 -4.11 7.05
C TRP A 756 -18.75 -4.24 5.57
N GLY A 757 -18.10 -3.22 5.02
CA GLY A 757 -17.68 -3.18 3.61
C GLY A 757 -18.77 -2.80 2.60
N ARG A 758 -20.00 -2.43 3.02
CA ARG A 758 -21.03 -1.86 2.12
C ARG A 758 -21.08 -0.34 2.20
N LYS A 759 -21.51 0.29 1.10
CA LYS A 759 -21.72 1.75 1.02
C LYS A 759 -23.16 2.17 1.38
N ASP A 760 -24.12 1.27 1.22
CA ASP A 760 -25.54 1.61 1.24
C ASP A 760 -26.11 1.57 2.67
N PRO A 761 -26.82 2.64 3.10
CA PRO A 761 -27.41 2.68 4.43
C PRO A 761 -28.62 1.76 4.58
N ILE A 762 -28.70 1.15 5.75
CA ILE A 762 -29.84 0.38 6.25
C ILE A 762 -30.56 1.19 7.34
N PRO A 763 -31.84 1.56 7.14
CA PRO A 763 -32.63 2.20 8.19
C PRO A 763 -32.81 1.27 9.40
N SER A 764 -32.65 1.80 10.62
CA SER A 764 -32.87 1.04 11.85
C SER A 764 -34.36 0.86 12.17
N PHE A 765 -35.25 1.68 11.58
CA PHE A 765 -36.70 1.78 11.87
C PHE A 765 -37.03 2.11 13.33
N GLN A 766 -36.03 2.38 14.15
CA GLN A 766 -36.15 2.79 15.53
C GLN A 766 -35.08 3.82 15.87
N TYR A 767 -35.48 4.89 16.54
CA TYR A 767 -34.57 5.90 17.06
C TYR A 767 -33.85 5.42 18.33
N ALA A 768 -32.84 6.17 18.74
CA ALA A 768 -32.07 5.90 19.94
C ALA A 768 -32.91 5.88 21.23
N ASP A 769 -34.02 6.62 21.26
CA ASP A 769 -35.00 6.62 22.35
C ASP A 769 -35.99 5.43 22.31
N ARG A 770 -35.83 4.50 21.35
CA ARG A 770 -36.66 3.32 21.08
C ARG A 770 -37.98 3.58 20.35
N THR A 771 -38.30 4.83 20.01
CA THR A 771 -39.50 5.12 19.21
C THR A 771 -39.31 4.65 17.76
N SER A 772 -40.35 4.08 17.17
CA SER A 772 -40.31 3.60 15.79
C SER A 772 -40.47 4.74 14.79
N TYR A 773 -39.93 4.55 13.58
CA TYR A 773 -40.20 5.38 12.42
C TYR A 773 -40.32 4.54 11.16
N ASP A 774 -41.07 5.06 10.21
CA ASP A 774 -41.21 4.47 8.89
C ASP A 774 -40.30 5.20 7.89
N ILE A 775 -40.03 4.53 6.76
CA ILE A 775 -39.44 5.18 5.59
C ILE A 775 -40.46 5.21 4.46
N PHE A 776 -40.17 5.99 3.43
CA PHE A 776 -41.04 6.15 2.28
C PHE A 776 -40.30 5.71 1.02
N LEU A 777 -40.84 4.72 0.31
CA LEU A 777 -40.34 4.24 -0.96
C LEU A 777 -40.80 5.18 -2.07
N GLY A 778 -39.88 5.64 -2.91
CA GLY A 778 -40.18 6.57 -3.98
C GLY A 778 -40.41 5.88 -5.33
N ASN A 779 -41.31 6.47 -6.12
CA ASN A 779 -41.54 6.14 -7.51
C ASN A 779 -41.53 7.45 -8.31
N THR A 780 -40.43 7.69 -9.02
CA THR A 780 -40.18 8.93 -9.77
C THR A 780 -40.80 8.84 -11.15
N ASN A 781 -41.61 9.84 -11.52
CA ASN A 781 -42.23 9.91 -12.84
C ASN A 781 -41.33 10.62 -13.88
N SER A 782 -41.78 10.71 -15.13
CA SER A 782 -41.03 11.34 -16.24
C SER A 782 -40.76 12.84 -16.08
N THR A 783 -41.50 13.54 -15.21
CA THR A 783 -41.29 14.96 -14.88
C THR A 783 -40.34 15.17 -13.69
N GLY A 784 -39.88 14.08 -13.08
CA GLY A 784 -39.02 14.08 -11.90
C GLY A 784 -39.78 14.20 -10.57
N ALA A 785 -41.11 14.27 -10.58
CA ALA A 785 -41.91 14.26 -9.36
C ALA A 785 -41.99 12.84 -8.76
N ILE A 786 -42.02 12.75 -7.44
CA ILE A 786 -41.96 11.45 -6.73
C ILE A 786 -43.29 11.15 -6.05
N ALA A 787 -43.83 9.95 -6.28
CA ALA A 787 -44.89 9.39 -5.47
C ALA A 787 -44.29 8.48 -4.39
N TYR A 788 -44.76 8.64 -3.15
CA TYR A 788 -44.24 7.89 -2.01
C TYR A 788 -45.22 6.85 -1.49
N THR A 789 -44.71 5.67 -1.11
CA THR A 789 -45.45 4.66 -0.35
C THR A 789 -44.72 4.33 0.95
N THR A 790 -45.45 4.16 2.05
CA THR A 790 -44.84 3.89 3.35
C THR A 790 -44.33 2.45 3.43
N LEU A 791 -43.07 2.29 3.82
CA LEU A 791 -42.51 1.01 4.27
C LEU A 791 -42.31 1.07 5.78
N ASN A 792 -43.08 0.25 6.50
CA ASN A 792 -43.00 0.16 7.94
C ASN A 792 -41.99 -0.91 8.42
N ALA A 793 -41.65 -0.83 9.70
CA ALA A 793 -40.70 -1.73 10.34
C ALA A 793 -41.09 -3.22 10.20
N ALA A 794 -42.39 -3.56 10.32
CA ALA A 794 -42.84 -4.95 10.27
C ALA A 794 -42.65 -5.57 8.88
N SER A 795 -42.89 -4.80 7.83
CA SER A 795 -42.67 -5.22 6.43
C SER A 795 -41.18 -5.40 6.12
N TYR A 796 -40.32 -4.49 6.58
CA TYR A 796 -38.87 -4.61 6.36
C TYR A 796 -38.27 -5.79 7.14
N ASN A 797 -38.67 -5.95 8.41
CA ASN A 797 -38.12 -6.94 9.32
C ASN A 797 -38.69 -8.37 9.13
N ASN A 798 -39.43 -8.61 8.05
CA ASN A 798 -39.95 -9.94 7.72
C ASN A 798 -38.87 -10.78 7.02
N THR A 799 -38.38 -11.83 7.70
CA THR A 799 -37.36 -12.74 7.16
C THR A 799 -37.85 -13.60 5.99
N SER A 800 -39.16 -13.68 5.77
CA SER A 800 -39.76 -14.31 4.58
C SER A 800 -40.19 -13.27 3.53
N GLY A 801 -39.82 -12.00 3.73
CA GLY A 801 -40.12 -10.90 2.82
C GLY A 801 -38.97 -10.60 1.85
N ASN A 802 -38.98 -9.38 1.31
CA ASN A 802 -38.11 -8.98 0.20
C ASN A 802 -36.83 -8.23 0.63
N TYR A 803 -36.66 -7.95 1.92
CA TYR A 803 -35.59 -7.06 2.40
C TYR A 803 -34.51 -7.74 3.24
N ILE A 804 -34.75 -8.96 3.73
CA ILE A 804 -33.75 -9.75 4.45
C ILE A 804 -33.50 -11.01 3.63
N ILE A 805 -32.44 -11.01 2.84
CA ILE A 805 -32.20 -12.05 1.82
C ILE A 805 -30.99 -12.91 2.22
N PRO A 806 -31.14 -14.24 2.32
CA PRO A 806 -30.03 -15.16 2.60
C PRO A 806 -29.07 -15.36 1.43
N TYR A 807 -27.80 -15.67 1.76
CA TYR A 807 -26.71 -15.92 0.82
C TYR A 807 -27.08 -16.82 -0.35
N ASN A 808 -27.57 -18.02 -0.07
CA ASN A 808 -27.90 -18.99 -1.10
C ASN A 808 -28.98 -18.48 -2.07
N THR A 809 -29.83 -17.54 -1.67
CA THR A 809 -30.84 -16.93 -2.55
C THR A 809 -30.18 -15.93 -3.48
N TYR A 810 -29.41 -14.96 -2.99
CA TYR A 810 -28.81 -13.96 -3.87
C TYR A 810 -27.63 -14.48 -4.69
N THR A 811 -27.05 -15.64 -4.34
CA THR A 811 -25.98 -16.27 -5.13
C THR A 811 -26.45 -17.33 -6.13
N ASP A 812 -27.74 -17.67 -6.15
CA ASP A 812 -28.25 -18.69 -7.06
C ASP A 812 -28.24 -18.28 -8.54
N ALA A 813 -28.58 -19.22 -9.41
CA ALA A 813 -28.57 -19.03 -10.86
C ALA A 813 -29.57 -17.97 -11.36
N SER A 814 -30.55 -17.56 -10.56
CA SER A 814 -31.53 -16.52 -10.90
C SER A 814 -31.09 -15.12 -10.49
N ASN A 815 -30.05 -15.01 -9.65
CA ASN A 815 -29.50 -13.76 -9.14
C ASN A 815 -28.04 -13.60 -9.56
N ALA A 816 -27.09 -13.56 -8.62
CA ALA A 816 -25.67 -13.32 -8.93
C ALA A 816 -25.01 -14.47 -9.72
N ASN A 817 -25.64 -15.64 -9.82
CA ASN A 817 -25.19 -16.80 -10.60
C ASN A 817 -23.72 -17.16 -10.31
N ILE A 818 -23.43 -17.44 -9.04
CA ILE A 818 -22.10 -17.85 -8.60
C ILE A 818 -21.87 -19.30 -8.98
N LEU A 819 -20.81 -19.56 -9.76
CA LEU A 819 -20.42 -20.89 -10.19
C LEU A 819 -19.26 -21.42 -9.35
N ALA A 820 -19.17 -22.74 -9.23
CA ALA A 820 -18.05 -23.38 -8.55
C ALA A 820 -16.70 -23.08 -9.25
N SER A 821 -16.72 -22.94 -10.58
CA SER A 821 -15.57 -22.62 -11.43
C SER A 821 -15.15 -21.15 -11.38
N ASP A 822 -15.97 -20.26 -10.81
CA ASP A 822 -15.62 -18.84 -10.73
C ASP A 822 -14.38 -18.64 -9.85
N LYS A 823 -13.46 -17.79 -10.31
CA LYS A 823 -12.32 -17.30 -9.52
C LYS A 823 -12.82 -16.41 -8.38
N VAL A 824 -11.98 -16.20 -7.36
CA VAL A 824 -12.35 -15.39 -6.19
C VAL A 824 -12.82 -13.99 -6.58
N ASN A 825 -12.10 -13.33 -7.48
CA ASN A 825 -12.44 -11.99 -7.96
C ASN A 825 -13.78 -11.96 -8.71
N GLU A 826 -14.13 -13.01 -9.45
CA GLU A 826 -15.41 -13.11 -10.16
C GLU A 826 -16.57 -13.31 -9.17
N LYS A 827 -16.36 -14.15 -8.15
CA LYS A 827 -17.35 -14.33 -7.07
C LYS A 827 -17.61 -13.03 -6.32
N VAL A 828 -16.53 -12.31 -5.96
CA VAL A 828 -16.62 -10.99 -5.31
C VAL A 828 -17.38 -10.01 -6.20
N ALA A 829 -17.01 -9.88 -7.48
CA ALA A 829 -17.66 -8.98 -8.42
C ALA A 829 -19.16 -9.26 -8.54
N LYS A 830 -19.56 -10.52 -8.74
CA LYS A 830 -20.97 -10.94 -8.86
C LYS A 830 -21.79 -10.63 -7.61
N VAL A 831 -21.29 -10.91 -6.41
CA VAL A 831 -22.03 -10.59 -5.16
C VAL A 831 -22.06 -9.08 -4.88
N LEU A 832 -20.99 -8.35 -5.20
CA LEU A 832 -21.00 -6.88 -5.11
C LEU A 832 -21.99 -6.26 -6.10
N SER A 833 -22.11 -6.79 -7.33
CA SER A 833 -23.13 -6.37 -8.30
C SER A 833 -24.53 -6.54 -7.73
N TYR A 834 -24.83 -7.69 -7.12
CA TYR A 834 -26.12 -7.88 -6.44
C TYR A 834 -26.35 -6.85 -5.32
N SER A 835 -25.34 -6.57 -4.49
CA SER A 835 -25.44 -5.55 -3.44
C SER A 835 -25.71 -4.15 -4.00
N VAL A 836 -25.12 -3.81 -5.15
CA VAL A 836 -25.30 -2.52 -5.83
C VAL A 836 -26.70 -2.41 -6.44
N GLU A 837 -27.19 -3.50 -7.01
CA GLU A 837 -28.53 -3.57 -7.59
C GLU A 837 -29.64 -3.52 -6.52
N ASN A 838 -29.31 -3.94 -5.29
CA ASN A 838 -30.26 -4.10 -4.18
C ASN A 838 -29.84 -3.33 -2.91
N PRO A 839 -29.70 -1.99 -2.96
CA PRO A 839 -29.07 -1.22 -1.89
C PRO A 839 -29.85 -1.20 -0.57
N LEU A 840 -31.17 -1.42 -0.57
CA LEU A 840 -32.00 -1.49 0.66
C LEU A 840 -32.05 -2.90 1.30
N VAL A 841 -31.57 -3.93 0.61
CA VAL A 841 -31.57 -5.31 1.11
C VAL A 841 -30.53 -5.49 2.21
N TYR A 842 -30.91 -6.12 3.32
CA TYR A 842 -30.03 -6.65 4.34
C TYR A 842 -29.61 -8.08 3.96
N MET A 843 -28.34 -8.24 3.56
CA MET A 843 -27.81 -9.49 3.04
C MET A 843 -27.28 -10.35 4.19
N ILE A 844 -27.90 -11.50 4.45
CA ILE A 844 -27.55 -12.36 5.61
C ILE A 844 -26.94 -13.69 5.16
N PRO A 845 -26.16 -14.37 6.01
CA PRO A 845 -25.64 -15.69 5.68
C PRO A 845 -26.75 -16.75 5.67
N SER A 846 -26.64 -17.73 4.78
CA SER A 846 -27.46 -18.95 4.83
C SER A 846 -26.93 -19.99 5.83
N SER A 847 -25.64 -19.93 6.14
CA SER A 847 -24.99 -20.77 7.13
C SER A 847 -23.86 -19.99 7.80
N PHE A 848 -23.54 -20.31 9.05
CA PHE A 848 -22.43 -19.68 9.76
C PHE A 848 -21.13 -20.41 9.52
N ALA A 849 -20.04 -19.68 9.63
CA ALA A 849 -18.72 -20.27 9.78
C ALA A 849 -18.71 -21.28 10.94
N PRO A 850 -18.06 -22.45 10.77
CA PRO A 850 -17.98 -23.44 11.82
C PRO A 850 -17.31 -22.88 13.08
N TYR A 851 -17.93 -23.12 14.24
CA TYR A 851 -17.38 -22.73 15.53
C TYR A 851 -16.19 -23.62 15.92
N ASN A 852 -15.09 -22.99 16.34
CA ASN A 852 -13.92 -23.71 16.86
C ASN A 852 -14.02 -23.87 18.38
N GLY A 853 -14.61 -24.97 18.83
CA GLY A 853 -14.79 -25.24 20.26
C GLY A 853 -13.49 -25.49 21.06
N ALA A 854 -12.40 -25.85 20.38
CA ALA A 854 -11.11 -26.08 21.04
C ALA A 854 -10.37 -24.75 21.31
N VAL A 855 -10.40 -23.83 20.35
CA VAL A 855 -9.82 -22.49 20.47
C VAL A 855 -10.81 -21.48 19.89
N PRO A 856 -11.74 -20.94 20.70
CA PRO A 856 -12.78 -20.05 20.21
C PRO A 856 -12.27 -18.86 19.41
N ASN A 857 -11.12 -18.29 19.79
CA ASN A 857 -10.44 -17.18 19.09
C ASN A 857 -10.09 -17.47 17.62
N TYR A 858 -10.07 -18.75 17.22
CA TYR A 858 -9.82 -19.19 15.85
C TYR A 858 -11.11 -19.47 15.07
N THR A 859 -12.26 -19.05 15.59
CA THR A 859 -13.52 -19.08 14.85
C THR A 859 -13.54 -17.96 13.82
N ASN A 860 -13.89 -18.30 12.58
CA ASN A 860 -13.99 -17.33 11.49
C ASN A 860 -15.24 -16.46 11.63
N GLY A 861 -15.16 -15.23 11.12
CA GLY A 861 -16.33 -14.41 10.83
C GLY A 861 -17.10 -14.97 9.64
N THR A 862 -18.42 -14.78 9.64
CA THR A 862 -19.33 -15.16 8.56
C THR A 862 -19.65 -13.92 7.72
N ASP A 863 -19.11 -13.84 6.52
CA ASP A 863 -19.32 -12.68 5.66
C ASP A 863 -20.69 -12.73 4.94
N TRP A 864 -21.19 -11.56 4.55
CA TRP A 864 -22.28 -11.47 3.57
C TRP A 864 -21.75 -11.54 2.13
N LEU A 865 -20.46 -11.26 1.93
CA LEU A 865 -19.85 -11.22 0.60
C LEU A 865 -19.55 -12.63 0.06
N LEU A 866 -18.94 -13.50 0.86
CA LEU A 866 -18.60 -14.87 0.49
C LEU A 866 -18.66 -15.79 1.73
N ASN A 867 -18.86 -17.08 1.48
CA ASN A 867 -18.67 -18.15 2.49
C ASN A 867 -17.18 -18.43 2.80
N GLU A 868 -16.30 -17.47 2.53
CA GLU A 868 -14.86 -17.52 2.76
C GLU A 868 -14.46 -16.26 3.57
N PRO A 869 -13.72 -16.40 4.68
CA PRO A 869 -13.36 -15.26 5.49
C PRO A 869 -12.23 -14.44 4.85
N ASN A 870 -12.16 -13.16 5.25
CA ASN A 870 -11.03 -12.27 4.97
C ASN A 870 -10.76 -11.98 3.48
N VAL A 871 -11.78 -12.14 2.62
CA VAL A 871 -11.72 -11.75 1.21
C VAL A 871 -12.18 -10.28 1.06
N ALA A 872 -11.54 -9.54 0.15
CA ALA A 872 -11.79 -8.11 -0.07
C ALA A 872 -11.78 -7.31 1.25
N ASN A 873 -10.68 -7.46 2.00
CA ASN A 873 -10.47 -6.86 3.31
C ASN A 873 -10.22 -5.34 3.24
N ASP A 874 -10.04 -4.79 2.04
CA ASP A 874 -9.86 -3.38 1.74
C ASP A 874 -11.16 -2.70 1.24
N ARG A 875 -12.33 -3.34 1.43
CA ARG A 875 -13.65 -2.80 1.03
C ARG A 875 -13.91 -1.37 1.50
N TRP A 876 -13.31 -0.90 2.60
CA TRP A 876 -13.36 0.50 3.07
C TRP A 876 -12.00 1.23 3.08
N GLY A 877 -11.00 0.70 2.39
CA GLY A 877 -9.69 1.35 2.24
C GLY A 877 -8.71 1.06 3.37
N ARG A 878 -8.74 -0.14 3.96
CA ARG A 878 -7.78 -0.55 5.01
C ARG A 878 -6.34 -0.32 4.56
N GLY A 879 -5.58 0.47 5.31
CA GLY A 879 -4.17 0.75 5.05
C GLY A 879 -3.89 1.77 3.95
N GLY A 880 -4.83 1.95 3.02
CA GLY A 880 -4.70 2.87 1.89
C GLY A 880 -5.75 3.97 1.84
N LYS A 881 -5.96 4.53 0.65
CA LYS A 881 -6.95 5.57 0.39
C LYS A 881 -8.38 5.10 0.62
N LYS A 882 -9.29 6.06 0.82
CA LYS A 882 -10.73 5.81 0.83
C LYS A 882 -11.15 4.99 -0.40
N SER A 883 -11.82 3.85 -0.17
CA SER A 883 -12.26 2.98 -1.27
C SER A 883 -13.54 3.50 -1.96
N PRO A 884 -13.87 2.99 -3.17
CA PRO A 884 -15.14 3.28 -3.82
C PRO A 884 -16.39 2.83 -3.05
N PHE A 885 -16.28 1.96 -2.05
CA PHE A 885 -17.39 1.47 -1.21
C PHE A 885 -17.43 2.09 0.20
N ASP A 886 -16.48 2.97 0.55
CA ASP A 886 -16.55 3.72 1.80
C ASP A 886 -17.79 4.64 1.81
N PRO A 887 -18.68 4.54 2.81
CA PRO A 887 -19.94 5.28 2.82
C PRO A 887 -19.79 6.75 3.23
N CYS A 888 -18.64 7.19 3.76
CA CYS A 888 -18.48 8.56 4.26
C CYS A 888 -18.55 9.61 3.13
N PRO A 889 -18.98 10.85 3.43
CA PRO A 889 -18.99 11.94 2.46
C PRO A 889 -17.58 12.42 2.09
N GLU A 890 -17.50 13.33 1.12
CA GLU A 890 -16.22 13.93 0.68
C GLU A 890 -15.42 14.51 1.84
N GLY A 891 -14.11 14.27 1.84
CA GLY A 891 -13.18 14.71 2.90
C GLY A 891 -13.28 13.91 4.21
N TRP A 892 -14.02 12.81 4.22
CA TRP A 892 -14.19 11.92 5.37
C TRP A 892 -14.10 10.44 4.97
N ARG A 893 -13.65 9.58 5.89
CA ARG A 893 -13.55 8.13 5.68
C ARG A 893 -13.86 7.32 6.93
N ILE A 894 -14.07 6.02 6.78
CA ILE A 894 -14.12 5.10 7.91
C ILE A 894 -12.73 5.04 8.57
N PRO A 895 -12.66 5.11 9.92
CA PRO A 895 -11.40 5.11 10.64
C PRO A 895 -10.61 3.81 10.46
N ASP A 896 -9.31 3.99 10.28
CA ASP A 896 -8.33 2.91 10.17
C ASP A 896 -7.57 2.68 11.49
N LEU A 897 -6.84 1.58 11.59
CA LEU A 897 -6.09 1.12 12.77
C LEU A 897 -4.59 0.98 12.48
N THR A 898 -3.73 1.04 13.51
CA THR A 898 -2.28 0.80 13.34
C THR A 898 -1.88 -0.67 13.43
N ASP A 899 -2.72 -1.51 14.05
CA ASP A 899 -2.54 -2.95 14.11
C ASP A 899 -3.91 -3.62 14.27
N VAL A 900 -4.05 -4.82 13.70
CA VAL A 900 -5.28 -5.63 13.78
C VAL A 900 -5.11 -6.88 14.64
N ALA A 901 -3.95 -7.10 15.26
CA ALA A 901 -3.70 -8.23 16.15
C ALA A 901 -3.69 -7.84 17.63
N ILE A 902 -4.34 -8.66 18.46
CA ILE A 902 -4.24 -8.56 19.92
C ILE A 902 -3.09 -9.44 20.40
N VAL A 903 -1.96 -8.80 20.68
CA VAL A 903 -0.76 -9.44 21.23
C VAL A 903 -0.58 -9.01 22.69
N THR A 904 -0.39 -9.99 23.58
CA THR A 904 -0.21 -9.74 25.02
C THR A 904 0.88 -8.70 25.28
N ASN A 905 0.53 -7.66 26.04
CA ASN A 905 1.40 -6.52 26.41
C ASN A 905 1.78 -5.59 25.25
N ARG A 906 1.17 -5.77 24.07
CA ARG A 906 1.30 -4.89 22.89
C ARG A 906 -0.06 -4.38 22.40
N ASP A 907 -1.11 -4.57 23.21
CA ASP A 907 -2.51 -4.25 22.94
C ASP A 907 -2.90 -2.82 23.43
N PHE A 908 -2.03 -1.84 23.17
CA PHE A 908 -2.21 -0.43 23.54
C PHE A 908 -2.07 0.46 22.31
N GLY A 909 -2.82 1.57 22.22
CA GLY A 909 -2.65 2.56 21.15
C GLY A 909 -3.05 2.14 19.74
N LEU A 910 -3.68 0.96 19.57
CA LEU A 910 -4.02 0.42 18.24
C LEU A 910 -5.27 1.07 17.62
N SER A 911 -6.08 1.72 18.45
CA SER A 911 -7.41 2.23 18.10
C SER A 911 -7.48 3.74 18.30
N PRO A 912 -8.12 4.51 17.39
CA PRO A 912 -8.39 5.93 17.59
C PRO A 912 -9.13 6.26 18.90
N TRP A 913 -9.83 5.29 19.48
CA TRP A 913 -10.55 5.40 20.75
C TRP A 913 -9.76 4.87 21.95
N TYR A 914 -8.48 4.54 21.78
CA TYR A 914 -7.65 4.11 22.88
C TYR A 914 -7.51 5.21 23.93
N LYS A 915 -7.66 4.83 25.19
CA LYS A 915 -7.29 5.67 26.33
C LYS A 915 -6.01 5.16 26.96
N LYS A 916 -5.08 6.08 27.24
CA LYS A 916 -3.79 5.79 27.87
C LYS A 916 -3.88 4.76 29.00
N ASP A 917 -2.98 3.79 28.98
CA ASP A 917 -2.83 2.66 29.90
C ASP A 917 -4.00 1.65 29.95
N LYS A 918 -4.98 1.71 29.03
CA LYS A 918 -6.08 0.72 28.93
C LYS A 918 -5.90 -0.23 27.75
N LYS A 919 -5.85 -1.54 28.00
CA LYS A 919 -5.76 -2.54 26.93
C LYS A 919 -6.97 -2.43 25.99
N VAL A 920 -6.74 -2.26 24.69
CA VAL A 920 -7.81 -1.86 23.75
C VAL A 920 -8.95 -2.88 23.64
N ALA A 921 -8.63 -4.17 23.75
CA ALA A 921 -9.58 -5.28 23.65
C ALA A 921 -10.18 -5.74 24.99
N THR A 922 -9.84 -5.07 26.09
CA THR A 922 -10.41 -5.37 27.41
C THR A 922 -11.67 -4.53 27.64
N SER A 923 -12.68 -5.16 28.25
CA SER A 923 -13.90 -4.49 28.67
C SER A 923 -13.69 -3.75 29.99
N TYR A 924 -13.87 -2.43 29.96
CA TYR A 924 -13.66 -1.53 31.11
C TYR A 924 -14.93 -0.74 31.44
N SER A 925 -14.97 -0.12 32.62
CA SER A 925 -16.06 0.77 33.00
C SER A 925 -16.07 2.01 32.11
N LEU A 926 -17.21 2.28 31.46
CA LEU A 926 -17.39 3.49 30.66
C LEU A 926 -17.14 4.76 31.51
N THR A 927 -17.64 4.76 32.75
CA THR A 927 -17.57 5.92 33.66
C THR A 927 -16.22 6.05 34.34
N ALA A 928 -15.76 4.99 35.02
CA ALA A 928 -14.54 5.06 35.81
C ALA A 928 -13.28 5.05 34.94
N ASP A 929 -13.26 4.26 33.86
CA ASP A 929 -12.07 4.09 33.05
C ASP A 929 -12.03 5.03 31.86
N TYR A 930 -13.16 5.29 31.19
CA TYR A 930 -13.21 6.10 29.96
C TYR A 930 -13.81 7.49 30.12
N LEU A 931 -14.20 7.90 31.34
CA LEU A 931 -14.74 9.24 31.64
C LEU A 931 -16.00 9.59 30.82
N GLY A 932 -16.72 8.58 30.34
CA GLY A 932 -18.02 8.74 29.69
C GLY A 932 -19.16 8.61 30.70
N MET A 933 -20.38 8.98 30.30
CA MET A 933 -21.59 8.71 31.08
C MET A 933 -22.70 8.20 30.18
N PRO A 934 -23.44 7.13 30.56
CA PRO A 934 -24.62 6.73 29.83
C PRO A 934 -25.75 7.74 30.07
N VAL A 935 -26.45 8.08 29.00
CA VAL A 935 -27.71 8.83 29.06
C VAL A 935 -28.84 7.83 29.13
N LYS A 936 -29.74 7.98 30.11
CA LYS A 936 -30.83 7.07 30.43
C LYS A 936 -32.19 7.70 30.12
N ASN A 937 -33.13 6.87 29.68
CA ASN A 937 -34.54 7.28 29.61
C ASN A 937 -35.30 6.97 30.91
N SER A 938 -36.59 7.34 30.97
CA SER A 938 -37.46 7.08 32.12
C SER A 938 -37.63 5.60 32.47
N ALA A 939 -37.42 4.70 31.51
CA ALA A 939 -37.41 3.25 31.72
C ALA A 939 -36.01 2.70 32.12
N ASN A 940 -35.06 3.58 32.45
CA ASN A 940 -33.67 3.27 32.80
C ASN A 940 -32.87 2.55 31.69
N ALA A 941 -33.33 2.62 30.44
CA ALA A 941 -32.61 2.14 29.27
C ALA A 941 -31.59 3.19 28.79
N SER A 942 -30.39 2.75 28.39
CA SER A 942 -29.38 3.65 27.83
C SER A 942 -29.76 4.07 26.41
N ILE A 943 -29.92 5.38 26.19
CA ILE A 943 -30.27 5.98 24.89
C ILE A 943 -29.08 6.67 24.20
N GLY A 944 -27.94 6.75 24.89
CA GLY A 944 -26.67 7.20 24.33
C GLY A 944 -25.61 7.41 25.40
N PHE A 945 -24.52 8.08 25.03
CA PHE A 945 -23.31 8.22 25.84
C PHE A 945 -22.68 9.60 25.61
N VAL A 946 -22.34 10.28 26.70
CA VAL A 946 -21.64 11.57 26.66
C VAL A 946 -20.20 11.43 27.12
N PHE A 947 -19.27 12.09 26.44
CA PHE A 947 -17.85 12.14 26.73
C PHE A 947 -17.39 13.59 26.87
N ASN A 948 -17.92 14.27 27.88
CA ASN A 948 -17.69 15.71 28.08
C ASN A 948 -16.33 16.03 28.75
N ASN A 949 -15.59 15.00 29.18
CA ASN A 949 -14.31 15.22 29.83
C ASN A 949 -13.22 15.54 28.78
N PRO A 950 -12.54 16.70 28.86
CA PRO A 950 -11.55 17.11 27.85
C PRO A 950 -10.34 16.17 27.77
N ALA A 951 -10.09 15.35 28.80
CA ALA A 951 -9.03 14.34 28.77
C ALA A 951 -9.37 13.13 27.86
N TYR A 952 -10.61 13.00 27.39
CA TYR A 952 -11.06 11.92 26.52
C TYR A 952 -12.16 12.42 25.55
N ALA A 953 -11.78 13.36 24.67
CA ALA A 953 -12.68 14.07 23.76
C ALA A 953 -12.98 13.30 22.45
N VAL A 954 -13.55 12.10 22.55
CA VAL A 954 -13.90 11.26 21.38
C VAL A 954 -15.29 11.59 20.77
N GLY A 955 -15.99 12.57 21.33
CA GLY A 955 -17.35 12.98 20.94
C GLY A 955 -18.45 12.10 21.56
N ASN A 956 -19.70 12.56 21.49
CA ASN A 956 -20.86 11.87 22.08
C ASN A 956 -21.49 10.86 21.09
N TYR A 957 -22.12 9.80 21.60
CA TYR A 957 -22.63 8.69 20.78
C TYR A 957 -24.10 8.35 21.10
N PRO A 958 -24.98 8.18 20.09
CA PRO A 958 -26.31 7.62 20.29
C PRO A 958 -26.25 6.12 20.60
N ASN A 959 -27.30 5.59 21.26
CA ASN A 959 -27.57 4.14 21.26
C ASN A 959 -28.61 3.79 20.21
N SER A 960 -28.15 3.68 18.96
CA SER A 960 -28.90 3.31 17.76
C SER A 960 -29.07 1.80 17.57
N GLY A 961 -28.48 0.97 18.43
CA GLY A 961 -28.53 -0.48 18.36
C GLY A 961 -27.75 -1.10 17.19
N SER A 962 -27.75 -2.42 17.14
CA SER A 962 -27.14 -3.25 16.10
C SER A 962 -28.09 -4.35 15.64
N ARG A 963 -27.96 -4.79 14.39
CA ARG A 963 -28.80 -5.83 13.77
C ARG A 963 -28.01 -7.11 13.55
N GLY A 964 -28.64 -8.27 13.82
CA GLY A 964 -28.05 -9.58 13.54
C GLY A 964 -26.92 -9.99 14.48
N PHE A 965 -26.77 -9.29 15.61
CA PHE A 965 -25.68 -9.48 16.56
C PHE A 965 -25.62 -10.90 17.13
N ARG A 966 -24.41 -11.44 17.20
CA ARG A 966 -24.05 -12.63 17.99
C ARG A 966 -22.61 -12.51 18.50
N SER A 967 -22.28 -13.27 19.53
CA SER A 967 -20.89 -13.54 19.88
C SER A 967 -20.36 -14.71 19.03
N VAL A 968 -19.47 -14.41 18.09
CA VAL A 968 -18.74 -15.41 17.27
C VAL A 968 -17.94 -16.36 18.15
N LEU A 969 -17.27 -15.84 19.18
CA LEU A 969 -16.43 -16.58 20.11
C LEU A 969 -17.22 -17.40 21.14
N ALA A 970 -18.50 -17.09 21.38
CA ALA A 970 -19.33 -17.84 22.33
C ALA A 970 -20.31 -18.81 21.63
N ASN A 971 -20.15 -19.04 20.32
CA ASN A 971 -21.01 -19.91 19.51
C ASN A 971 -22.51 -19.59 19.63
N GLN A 972 -22.86 -18.30 19.70
CA GLN A 972 -24.26 -17.90 19.78
C GLN A 972 -24.89 -17.95 18.40
N THR A 973 -26.16 -18.37 18.30
CA THR A 973 -26.94 -18.23 17.08
C THR A 973 -27.52 -16.82 17.00
N PRO A 974 -27.48 -16.14 15.83
CA PRO A 974 -28.15 -14.87 15.64
C PRO A 974 -29.61 -15.07 15.21
N VAL A 975 -30.10 -16.32 15.08
CA VAL A 975 -31.48 -16.62 14.68
C VAL A 975 -32.44 -15.95 15.68
N GLY A 976 -33.33 -15.10 15.15
CA GLY A 976 -34.24 -14.24 15.93
C GLY A 976 -33.76 -12.80 16.12
N THR A 977 -32.53 -12.45 15.70
CA THR A 977 -31.98 -11.07 15.80
C THR A 977 -31.89 -10.33 14.45
N TYR A 978 -32.25 -10.99 13.34
CA TYR A 978 -32.22 -10.36 12.02
C TYR A 978 -33.32 -9.32 11.83
N GLY A 979 -34.51 -9.56 12.38
CA GLY A 979 -35.68 -8.69 12.28
C GLY A 979 -35.85 -7.72 13.45
N VAL A 980 -34.89 -7.63 14.38
CA VAL A 980 -34.98 -6.75 15.55
C VAL A 980 -33.68 -5.97 15.75
N ASN A 981 -33.79 -4.78 16.31
CA ASN A 981 -32.64 -3.96 16.66
C ASN A 981 -32.18 -4.27 18.09
N ASN A 982 -30.95 -4.74 18.24
CA ASN A 982 -30.34 -5.04 19.52
C ASN A 982 -29.69 -3.77 20.10
N PHE A 983 -30.28 -3.24 21.17
CA PHE A 983 -29.76 -2.04 21.82
C PHE A 983 -28.84 -2.29 23.01
N GLN A 984 -28.54 -3.55 23.33
CA GLN A 984 -27.57 -3.90 24.37
C GLN A 984 -26.13 -3.68 23.90
N TYR A 985 -25.87 -3.94 22.62
CA TYR A 985 -24.54 -3.90 22.02
C TYR A 985 -24.46 -2.95 20.82
N PRO A 986 -24.68 -1.64 21.00
CA PRO A 986 -24.39 -0.65 19.96
C PRO A 986 -22.87 -0.48 19.81
N GLY A 987 -22.45 -0.03 18.65
CA GLY A 987 -21.04 0.23 18.37
C GLY A 987 -20.85 1.02 17.09
N VAL A 988 -19.59 1.17 16.68
CA VAL A 988 -19.22 1.84 15.44
C VAL A 988 -18.11 1.08 14.74
N TRP A 989 -18.28 0.85 13.44
CA TRP A 989 -17.31 0.12 12.63
C TRP A 989 -15.98 0.84 12.45
N THR A 990 -14.92 0.05 12.27
CA THR A 990 -13.65 0.47 11.68
C THR A 990 -13.48 -0.15 10.30
N ALA A 991 -12.48 0.31 9.53
CA ALA A 991 -12.18 -0.20 8.21
C ALA A 991 -11.47 -1.57 8.21
N ALA A 992 -11.24 -2.18 9.38
CA ALA A 992 -10.33 -3.31 9.53
C ALA A 992 -11.02 -4.64 9.86
N LEU A 993 -10.42 -5.73 9.37
CA LEU A 993 -10.66 -7.10 9.82
C LEU A 993 -9.51 -7.56 10.72
N ASN A 994 -9.80 -8.45 11.67
CA ASN A 994 -8.82 -9.05 12.57
C ASN A 994 -7.80 -9.91 11.81
N SER A 995 -6.62 -10.06 12.42
CA SER A 995 -5.47 -10.82 11.93
C SER A 995 -5.74 -12.32 11.73
N ASN A 996 -4.71 -13.05 11.30
CA ASN A 996 -4.69 -14.51 11.14
C ASN A 996 -5.72 -15.08 10.14
N TYR A 997 -6.22 -14.25 9.22
CA TYR A 997 -7.11 -14.67 8.14
C TYR A 997 -8.46 -15.23 8.62
N ILE A 998 -8.98 -14.72 9.76
CA ILE A 998 -10.26 -15.19 10.33
C ILE A 998 -11.46 -14.33 9.90
N GLY A 999 -11.24 -13.13 9.34
CA GLY A 999 -12.30 -12.32 8.72
C GLY A 999 -13.34 -11.74 9.68
N ARG A 1000 -12.99 -11.51 10.96
CA ARG A 1000 -13.88 -10.84 11.93
C ARG A 1000 -13.64 -9.32 11.92
N PRO A 1001 -14.65 -8.46 11.68
CA PRO A 1001 -14.45 -7.01 11.66
C PRO A 1001 -14.26 -6.43 13.05
N ILE A 1002 -13.54 -5.32 13.11
CA ILE A 1002 -13.22 -4.61 14.36
C ILE A 1002 -14.14 -3.40 14.52
N ASN A 1003 -14.66 -3.21 15.73
CA ASN A 1003 -15.49 -2.06 16.11
C ASN A 1003 -15.13 -1.53 17.51
N ILE A 1004 -15.65 -0.35 17.86
CA ILE A 1004 -15.90 -0.04 19.27
C ILE A 1004 -17.24 -0.66 19.69
N LEU A 1005 -17.34 -1.10 20.94
CA LEU A 1005 -18.57 -1.69 21.48
C LEU A 1005 -18.90 -1.09 22.84
N PHE A 1006 -20.18 -0.76 23.05
CA PHE A 1006 -20.74 -0.48 24.36
C PHE A 1006 -21.55 -1.69 24.83
N ASP A 1007 -21.41 -2.08 26.09
CA ASP A 1007 -22.32 -3.03 26.76
C ASP A 1007 -23.23 -2.24 27.70
N THR A 1008 -24.49 -2.11 27.28
CA THR A 1008 -25.47 -1.28 27.98
C THR A 1008 -26.29 -2.03 29.01
N ALA A 1009 -25.92 -3.27 29.37
CA ALA A 1009 -26.55 -3.95 30.48
C ALA A 1009 -26.49 -3.06 31.74
N SER A 1010 -27.61 -2.95 32.46
CA SER A 1010 -27.82 -1.99 33.55
C SER A 1010 -26.76 -2.07 34.66
N ALA A 1011 -26.16 -3.24 34.88
CA ALA A 1011 -25.10 -3.47 35.87
C ALA A 1011 -23.66 -3.41 35.29
N ALA A 1012 -23.50 -3.49 33.96
CA ALA A 1012 -22.17 -3.62 33.33
C ALA A 1012 -21.57 -2.26 32.95
N ASN A 1013 -22.33 -1.42 32.23
CA ASN A 1013 -21.90 -0.10 31.73
C ASN A 1013 -20.44 -0.09 31.19
N ARG A 1014 -20.16 -0.95 30.22
CA ARG A 1014 -18.79 -1.20 29.75
C ARG A 1014 -18.53 -0.62 28.36
N PHE A 1015 -17.26 -0.33 28.09
CA PHE A 1015 -16.76 0.11 26.79
C PHE A 1015 -15.54 -0.72 26.38
N ILE A 1016 -15.47 -1.05 25.09
CA ILE A 1016 -14.33 -1.73 24.45
C ILE A 1016 -13.92 -0.90 23.23
N ALA A 1017 -12.65 -0.48 23.19
CA ALA A 1017 -12.11 0.37 22.12
C ALA A 1017 -11.65 -0.42 20.87
N PHE A 1018 -11.52 -1.74 21.01
CA PHE A 1018 -11.21 -2.69 19.95
C PHE A 1018 -11.93 -4.01 20.24
N HIS A 1019 -13.09 -4.21 19.61
CA HIS A 1019 -13.87 -5.43 19.73
C HIS A 1019 -13.88 -6.15 18.39
N ASP A 1020 -13.45 -7.41 18.37
CA ASP A 1020 -13.21 -8.22 17.18
C ASP A 1020 -14.16 -9.42 17.10
N ASN A 1021 -15.15 -9.51 17.98
CA ASN A 1021 -16.05 -10.65 18.11
C ASN A 1021 -17.35 -10.39 17.33
N ASN A 1022 -17.20 -10.12 16.03
CA ASN A 1022 -18.29 -9.72 15.15
C ASN A 1022 -18.27 -10.54 13.85
N ASP A 1023 -19.39 -10.50 13.12
CA ASP A 1023 -19.45 -10.93 11.72
C ASP A 1023 -19.61 -9.73 10.78
N PRO A 1024 -19.04 -9.77 9.57
CA PRO A 1024 -19.23 -8.72 8.57
C PRO A 1024 -20.69 -8.44 8.19
N TYR A 1025 -21.59 -9.43 8.32
CA TYR A 1025 -23.00 -9.24 7.98
C TYR A 1025 -23.76 -8.33 8.96
N PHE A 1026 -23.25 -8.06 10.16
CA PHE A 1026 -23.95 -7.26 11.17
C PHE A 1026 -24.28 -5.85 10.65
N GLY A 1027 -25.47 -5.35 10.98
CA GLY A 1027 -25.83 -3.95 10.73
C GLY A 1027 -25.47 -3.08 11.93
N MET A 1028 -24.58 -2.09 11.76
CA MET A 1028 -24.16 -1.18 12.82
C MET A 1028 -23.72 0.18 12.25
N ASN A 1029 -23.67 1.23 13.07
CA ASN A 1029 -23.35 2.57 12.60
C ASN A 1029 -21.88 2.73 12.16
N CYS A 1030 -21.66 3.76 11.35
CA CYS A 1030 -20.36 4.28 10.99
C CYS A 1030 -20.18 5.70 11.56
N ARG A 1031 -18.98 6.02 12.04
CA ARG A 1031 -18.57 7.40 12.37
C ARG A 1031 -17.28 7.68 11.63
N CYS A 1032 -17.32 8.69 10.77
CA CYS A 1032 -16.21 8.99 9.90
C CYS A 1032 -15.15 9.83 10.61
N VAL A 1033 -13.94 9.77 10.10
CA VAL A 1033 -12.80 10.62 10.50
C VAL A 1033 -12.34 11.46 9.32
N LYS A 1034 -11.78 12.63 9.63
CA LYS A 1034 -11.35 13.59 8.62
C LYS A 1034 -10.18 13.02 7.82
N VAL A 1035 -10.30 13.05 6.49
CA VAL A 1035 -9.16 12.72 5.62
C VAL A 1035 -8.16 13.86 5.70
N LYS A 1036 -6.90 13.51 5.95
CA LYS A 1036 -5.76 14.43 5.91
C LYS A 1036 -4.92 14.09 4.70
N TYR A 1037 -4.23 15.09 4.17
CA TYR A 1037 -3.36 14.94 3.01
C TYR A 1037 -1.97 15.45 3.35
N ASN A 1038 -0.95 14.74 2.87
CA ASN A 1038 0.43 15.16 2.99
C ASN A 1038 0.77 16.28 1.98
N GLN A 1039 2.03 16.71 1.94
CA GLN A 1039 2.49 17.78 1.03
C GLN A 1039 2.42 17.43 -0.46
N ASN A 1040 2.37 16.13 -0.79
CA ASN A 1040 2.28 15.61 -2.15
C ASN A 1040 0.81 15.43 -2.60
N GLY A 1041 -0.15 15.58 -1.69
CA GLY A 1041 -1.56 15.34 -1.95
C GLY A 1041 -2.01 13.90 -1.67
N ASP A 1042 -1.13 13.04 -1.15
CA ASP A 1042 -1.50 11.67 -0.77
C ASP A 1042 -2.25 11.68 0.56
N GLU A 1043 -3.23 10.81 0.67
CA GLU A 1043 -4.00 10.62 1.90
C GLU A 1043 -3.11 10.10 3.05
N GLU A 1044 -3.17 10.74 4.22
CA GLU A 1044 -2.46 10.28 5.41
C GLU A 1044 -3.19 9.11 6.07
N GLY A 1045 -2.44 8.09 6.50
CA GLY A 1045 -2.94 6.94 7.23
C GLY A 1045 -3.10 7.21 8.73
N ALA A 1046 -3.32 6.14 9.50
CA ALA A 1046 -3.56 6.23 10.95
C ALA A 1046 -2.33 6.69 11.75
N ILE A 1047 -1.12 6.44 11.24
CA ILE A 1047 0.15 6.76 11.92
C ILE A 1047 0.50 8.23 11.64
N PRO A 1048 0.56 9.12 12.66
CA PRO A 1048 0.87 10.52 12.41
C PRO A 1048 2.31 10.71 11.94
N ALA A 1049 2.49 11.36 10.78
CA ALA A 1049 3.80 11.70 10.22
C ALA A 1049 4.51 12.80 11.03
N ILE A 1050 3.72 13.77 11.52
CA ILE A 1050 4.20 14.91 12.31
C ILE A 1050 4.13 14.54 13.79
N PRO A 1051 5.19 14.83 14.59
CA PRO A 1051 5.14 14.65 16.03
C PRO A 1051 3.92 15.33 16.66
N VAL A 1052 3.15 14.57 17.44
CA VAL A 1052 1.98 15.07 18.16
C VAL A 1052 2.46 15.94 19.33
N THR A 1053 2.06 17.22 19.35
CA THR A 1053 2.47 18.16 20.41
C THR A 1053 1.43 18.25 21.55
N PRO A 1054 1.88 18.44 22.82
CA PRO A 1054 0.99 18.65 23.96
C PRO A 1054 0.08 19.89 23.76
N GLY A 1055 -1.21 19.78 24.08
CA GLY A 1055 -2.16 20.91 23.98
C GLY A 1055 -2.88 21.06 22.62
N SER A 1056 -2.54 20.23 21.63
CA SER A 1056 -3.14 20.27 20.28
C SER A 1056 -4.60 19.79 20.17
N ALA A 1057 -5.25 19.48 21.30
CA ALA A 1057 -6.65 19.04 21.37
C ALA A 1057 -7.63 20.23 21.49
N VAL A 1058 -7.13 21.45 21.64
CA VAL A 1058 -7.97 22.65 21.67
C VAL A 1058 -8.25 23.10 20.24
N ARG A 1059 -9.51 23.02 19.83
CA ARG A 1059 -10.03 23.69 18.63
C ARG A 1059 -9.61 25.16 18.73
N ALA A 1060 -8.86 25.68 17.76
CA ALA A 1060 -8.80 27.13 17.61
C ALA A 1060 -10.26 27.59 17.40
N SER A 1061 -10.77 28.42 18.30
CA SER A 1061 -12.15 28.94 18.25
C SER A 1061 -12.27 29.84 17.02
N ASN A 1062 -12.57 29.24 15.86
CA ASN A 1062 -12.71 29.96 14.61
C ASN A 1062 -14.19 30.18 14.30
N VAL A 1063 -14.75 31.24 14.88
CA VAL A 1063 -15.81 32.01 14.21
C VAL A 1063 -15.45 33.47 14.45
N PHE A 1064 -14.79 34.11 13.48
CA PHE A 1064 -14.76 35.57 13.47
C PHE A 1064 -16.12 36.04 12.93
N SER A 1065 -16.74 37.00 13.62
CA SER A 1065 -17.86 37.75 13.08
C SER A 1065 -17.42 38.56 11.85
N LYS A 1066 -18.35 38.88 10.94
CA LYS A 1066 -18.10 39.78 9.80
C LYS A 1066 -17.49 41.13 10.24
N ASP A 1067 -17.80 41.56 11.45
CA ASP A 1067 -17.34 42.82 12.03
C ASP A 1067 -15.89 42.72 12.54
N GLU A 1068 -15.48 41.59 13.14
CA GLU A 1068 -14.08 41.35 13.55
C GLU A 1068 -13.12 41.21 12.35
N ILE A 1069 -13.59 40.67 11.23
CA ILE A 1069 -12.82 40.65 9.96
C ILE A 1069 -12.58 42.09 9.47
N SER A 1070 -13.56 42.97 9.68
CA SER A 1070 -13.51 44.37 9.24
C SER A 1070 -12.60 45.23 10.15
N GLU A 1071 -12.49 44.89 11.44
CA GLU A 1071 -11.55 45.53 12.38
C GLU A 1071 -10.10 45.06 12.20
N LYS A 1072 -9.85 43.75 12.03
CA LYS A 1072 -8.48 43.24 11.84
C LYS A 1072 -7.82 43.66 10.52
N ILE A 1073 -8.59 44.10 9.52
CA ILE A 1073 -8.06 44.70 8.29
C ILE A 1073 -7.44 46.10 8.56
N LYS A 1074 -7.80 46.77 9.67
CA LYS A 1074 -7.33 48.13 9.99
C LYS A 1074 -6.05 48.19 10.81
N GLU A 1075 -5.53 47.08 11.33
CA GLU A 1075 -4.29 47.04 12.13
C GLU A 1075 -3.23 46.09 11.54
N ASN A 1076 -2.59 46.43 10.41
CA ASN A 1076 -1.56 45.57 9.82
C ASN A 1076 -0.13 46.14 9.88
N LYS A 1077 0.70 45.52 10.73
CA LYS A 1077 2.17 45.67 10.80
C LYS A 1077 2.94 44.76 9.82
N ILE A 1078 2.24 43.87 9.10
CA ILE A 1078 2.83 42.88 8.17
C ILE A 1078 2.24 43.09 6.77
N THR A 1079 3.11 43.14 5.75
CA THR A 1079 2.73 43.30 4.34
C THR A 1079 3.37 42.23 3.46
N LEU A 1080 2.63 41.73 2.47
CA LEU A 1080 3.14 40.79 1.47
C LEU A 1080 3.26 41.46 0.10
N PHE A 1081 4.37 41.21 -0.61
CA PHE A 1081 4.67 41.83 -1.91
C PHE A 1081 5.54 40.92 -2.77
N PRO A 1082 5.56 41.07 -4.12
CA PRO A 1082 4.65 41.87 -4.91
C PRO A 1082 3.22 41.31 -4.87
N ASN A 1083 2.24 42.18 -4.99
CA ASN A 1083 0.83 41.80 -5.14
C ASN A 1083 0.22 42.71 -6.23
N PRO A 1084 -0.03 42.22 -7.46
CA PRO A 1084 -0.05 40.81 -7.86
C PRO A 1084 1.32 40.11 -7.88
N VAL A 1085 1.35 38.83 -7.48
CA VAL A 1085 2.54 37.97 -7.42
C VAL A 1085 2.64 37.04 -8.65
N GLN A 1086 3.86 36.81 -9.14
CA GLN A 1086 4.13 35.80 -10.18
C GLN A 1086 4.66 34.52 -9.53
N ASP A 1087 5.93 34.49 -9.09
CA ASP A 1087 6.53 33.26 -8.54
C ASP A 1087 7.02 33.38 -7.10
N ARG A 1088 7.47 34.57 -6.67
CA ARG A 1088 8.04 34.77 -5.33
C ARG A 1088 7.23 35.79 -4.55
N LEU A 1089 6.75 35.40 -3.37
CA LEU A 1089 6.01 36.24 -2.44
C LEU A 1089 6.92 36.57 -1.25
N TYR A 1090 7.16 37.85 -1.01
CA TYR A 1090 7.98 38.38 0.07
C TYR A 1090 7.11 38.85 1.24
N ILE A 1091 7.66 38.80 2.45
CA ILE A 1091 7.08 39.35 3.67
C ILE A 1091 7.92 40.53 4.16
N LYS A 1092 7.25 41.62 4.57
CA LYS A 1092 7.83 42.73 5.31
C LYS A 1092 7.07 42.89 6.62
N ALA A 1093 7.78 42.69 7.72
CA ALA A 1093 7.27 42.80 9.08
C ALA A 1093 8.26 43.58 9.97
N THR A 1094 7.77 44.13 11.09
CA THR A 1094 8.56 44.95 12.03
C THR A 1094 9.25 44.14 13.12
N GLU A 1095 8.88 42.87 13.32
CA GLU A 1095 9.45 41.98 14.34
C GLU A 1095 10.40 40.98 13.67
N ASP A 1096 11.54 40.72 14.30
CA ASP A 1096 12.50 39.70 13.84
C ASP A 1096 12.15 38.34 14.48
N LYS A 1097 11.23 37.61 13.83
CA LYS A 1097 10.78 36.28 14.23
C LYS A 1097 10.42 35.43 13.02
N GLU A 1098 10.22 34.13 13.22
CA GLU A 1098 9.82 33.23 12.14
C GLU A 1098 8.35 33.44 11.74
N TYR A 1099 8.10 33.48 10.42
CA TYR A 1099 6.76 33.68 9.85
C TYR A 1099 6.33 32.46 9.02
N TYR A 1100 5.30 31.77 9.49
CA TYR A 1100 4.63 30.66 8.82
C TYR A 1100 3.41 31.16 8.08
N PHE A 1101 3.06 30.53 6.95
CA PHE A 1101 1.92 30.91 6.13
C PHE A 1101 1.02 29.73 5.74
N GLN A 1102 -0.25 30.02 5.53
CA GLN A 1102 -1.25 29.14 4.93
C GLN A 1102 -2.00 29.96 3.85
N ILE A 1103 -2.02 29.49 2.61
CA ILE A 1103 -2.67 30.13 1.47
C ILE A 1103 -3.98 29.40 1.21
N TYR A 1104 -5.07 30.15 1.11
CA TYR A 1104 -6.41 29.66 0.84
C TYR A 1104 -6.93 30.24 -0.47
N ASN A 1105 -7.64 29.43 -1.26
CA ASN A 1105 -8.35 29.91 -2.46
C ASN A 1105 -9.66 30.64 -2.08
N ALA A 1106 -10.36 31.16 -3.09
CA ALA A 1106 -11.63 31.87 -2.90
C ALA A 1106 -12.77 31.01 -2.32
N ALA A 1107 -12.67 29.68 -2.41
CA ALA A 1107 -13.62 28.73 -1.82
C ALA A 1107 -13.27 28.38 -0.35
N GLY A 1108 -12.23 29.00 0.22
CA GLY A 1108 -11.80 28.75 1.60
C GLY A 1108 -10.98 27.46 1.77
N GLN A 1109 -10.57 26.79 0.69
CA GLN A 1109 -9.72 25.61 0.74
C GLN A 1109 -8.25 26.03 0.86
N MET A 1110 -7.50 25.38 1.75
CA MET A 1110 -6.06 25.60 1.87
C MET A 1110 -5.35 24.96 0.67
N VAL A 1111 -4.61 25.75 -0.11
CA VAL A 1111 -3.92 25.32 -1.33
C VAL A 1111 -2.40 25.26 -1.17
N LYS A 1112 -1.84 25.90 -0.13
CA LYS A 1112 -0.41 25.87 0.17
C LYS A 1112 -0.15 26.23 1.62
N SER A 1113 0.87 25.70 2.24
CA SER A 1113 1.38 26.21 3.53
C SER A 1113 2.89 26.08 3.59
N GLY A 1114 3.52 26.77 4.54
CA GLY A 1114 4.97 26.73 4.71
C GLY A 1114 5.50 27.84 5.61
N LYS A 1115 6.77 28.18 5.42
CA LYS A 1115 7.48 29.26 6.13
C LYS A 1115 8.06 30.23 5.11
N PHE A 1116 8.16 31.51 5.47
CA PHE A 1116 8.98 32.47 4.74
C PHE A 1116 10.46 32.22 5.09
N GLU A 1117 11.22 31.72 4.12
CA GLU A 1117 12.67 31.53 4.24
C GLU A 1117 13.38 32.74 3.63
N ASN A 1118 14.27 33.38 4.37
CA ASN A 1118 14.93 34.63 3.95
C ASN A 1118 13.93 35.71 3.50
N ASN A 1119 12.82 35.87 4.22
CA ASN A 1119 11.73 36.81 3.95
C ASN A 1119 10.96 36.56 2.62
N PHE A 1120 11.06 35.37 2.02
CA PHE A 1120 10.23 35.03 0.85
C PHE A 1120 9.74 33.57 0.85
N THR A 1121 8.76 33.29 0.01
CA THR A 1121 8.30 31.95 -0.31
C THR A 1121 7.99 31.83 -1.80
N ASN A 1122 8.06 30.61 -2.33
CA ASN A 1122 7.75 30.32 -3.73
C ASN A 1122 6.26 29.97 -3.88
N VAL A 1123 5.56 30.66 -4.77
CA VAL A 1123 4.14 30.48 -5.10
C VAL A 1123 3.90 30.17 -6.59
N SER A 1124 4.93 29.77 -7.34
CA SER A 1124 4.82 29.44 -8.77
C SER A 1124 3.83 28.31 -9.07
N GLY A 1125 3.62 27.39 -8.13
CA GLY A 1125 2.66 26.29 -8.23
C GLY A 1125 1.19 26.70 -8.04
N LEU A 1126 0.88 27.97 -7.74
CA LEU A 1126 -0.50 28.46 -7.67
C LEU A 1126 -1.01 28.85 -9.06
N VAL A 1127 -2.28 28.53 -9.35
CA VAL A 1127 -2.98 28.99 -10.56
C VAL A 1127 -3.32 30.48 -10.45
N GLY A 1128 -3.52 31.17 -11.59
CA GLY A 1128 -3.92 32.59 -11.57
C GLY A 1128 -5.25 32.79 -10.84
N GLY A 1129 -5.31 33.73 -9.89
CA GLY A 1129 -6.50 33.90 -9.04
C GLY A 1129 -6.29 34.71 -7.76
N ILE A 1130 -7.36 34.87 -6.98
CA ILE A 1130 -7.37 35.53 -5.68
C ILE A 1130 -7.14 34.51 -4.56
N TYR A 1131 -6.22 34.82 -3.66
CA TYR A 1131 -5.92 33.99 -2.50
C TYR A 1131 -5.89 34.80 -1.20
N LEU A 1132 -6.15 34.13 -0.08
CA LEU A 1132 -5.97 34.65 1.27
C LEU A 1132 -4.77 33.96 1.91
N VAL A 1133 -3.77 34.74 2.35
CA VAL A 1133 -2.59 34.23 3.05
C VAL A 1133 -2.75 34.54 4.52
N ARG A 1134 -2.87 33.49 5.34
CA ARG A 1134 -2.87 33.55 6.79
C ARG A 1134 -1.44 33.38 7.30
N ILE A 1135 -0.98 34.29 8.15
CA ILE A 1135 0.38 34.27 8.72
C ILE A 1135 0.28 33.91 10.22
N ASN A 1136 1.17 33.01 10.70
CA ASN A 1136 1.29 32.58 12.09
C ASN A 1136 -0.05 32.27 12.78
N ASN A 1137 -0.87 31.38 12.20
CA ASN A 1137 -2.16 30.96 12.77
C ASN A 1137 -3.14 32.11 13.12
N SER A 1138 -3.20 33.17 12.30
CA SER A 1138 -4.11 34.34 12.40
C SER A 1138 -3.54 35.58 13.08
N GLU A 1139 -2.22 35.73 13.21
CA GLU A 1139 -1.62 37.03 13.54
C GLU A 1139 -1.95 38.08 12.47
N THR A 1140 -2.00 37.69 11.20
CA THR A 1140 -2.39 38.55 10.08
C THR A 1140 -2.98 37.74 8.94
N VAL A 1141 -3.95 38.31 8.21
CA VAL A 1141 -4.49 37.75 6.96
C VAL A 1141 -4.30 38.77 5.84
N VAL A 1142 -3.63 38.37 4.76
CA VAL A 1142 -3.33 39.24 3.62
C VAL A 1142 -3.91 38.64 2.34
N LYS A 1143 -4.69 39.42 1.59
CA LYS A 1143 -5.16 39.03 0.25
C LYS A 1143 -4.04 39.20 -0.77
N ILE A 1144 -3.77 38.18 -1.57
CA ILE A 1144 -2.84 38.24 -2.71
C ILE A 1144 -3.55 37.87 -4.02
N ILE A 1145 -3.05 38.40 -5.13
CA ILE A 1145 -3.50 38.10 -6.49
C ILE A 1145 -2.34 37.40 -7.20
N LYS A 1146 -2.53 36.14 -7.62
CA LYS A 1146 -1.58 35.40 -8.46
C LYS A 1146 -1.85 35.75 -9.93
N LYS A 1147 -0.81 36.19 -10.63
CA LYS A 1147 -0.84 36.37 -12.09
C LYS A 1147 -0.88 35.03 -12.82
#